data_AF-A0A7S7ZGG3-F1
#
_entry.id   AF-A0A7S7ZGG3-F1
#
_cell.length_a   1.000
_cell.length_b   1.000
_cell.length_c   1.000
_cell.angle_alpha   90.00
_cell.angle_beta   90.00
_cell.angle_gamma   90.00
#
_symmetry.space_group_name_H-M   'P 1'
#
loop_
_entity.id
_entity.type
_entity.pdbx_description
1 polymer ?
#
loop_
_entity_poly.entity_id
_entity_poly.type
_entity_poly.pdbx_seq_one_letter_code
_entity_poly.pdbx_strand_id
1 'polypeptide(L)'
;MTGIGRPGKSLVGAPGADSTWDSSSLRSESSLAAGEGGQSFYSIVERMRSWPQDRAALVGSQPRTSDMAVPISSTGDEIKATKRQMESLLSEVGARSKAAMQARSSSEAQELIDKLIQVGSKVLEYYASLPQHEARRILSDDQARGLRDEVLHAAEQCNALATPTIYALEQSRKSATVVLQRMLSNTPSDLLNRAVSGVANRYADCMEWWGKKALRSERMQCVCAATANLPNVTAQKRQADEAALRLHSGWALHTKCMHLQSQVALAQIMIEPLESTFDPATREILMAENGRARLLGTFIDDVFPAFISTKDAVLQSQGRALDAAHCAVLEGVMERLSEFALGVHNLVSKLRGQGTGDDLPLKLLHQIVESAWVTAHDVMRLLDLQPKTSAINSPAVEAGAAKPANATREAVAAEGTSARRKGKAKRTPSTLAGSSARDGTQLQIATTDKATAPAAKVVVLSDLGTKKLVSAEEAHARATSSATAHLAIWQAPPSMETLARLLERLDALLQFDLAGQQRAVSQARQMKPEDADHVVDAVIERLQTQAAEMQACEGSLAEPGRRILLTPTQVPEVHGKLVRLKMMRAEAQGLAKTLDERRALTRIECMKTYGFPSQKYLEQLRAAGELAPADLPRALKGEPGVLFQVKLQPKALRNGAMPSPMWVHIHTKRPVHTGQLATLDDADFAACHVKSNEQRGYNQQWQNARAATGCENVVIHRGKLTPAFCKSLLATVRSDIPPYRLAEAEQLSTQAARLGI
;
A
#
# COMPACT_ATOMS: atom_id res chain seq x y z
N MET A 1 7.91 16.55 -59.63
CA MET A 1 9.26 16.92 -60.12
C MET A 1 9.22 18.36 -60.63
N THR A 2 10.35 19.08 -60.65
CA THR A 2 10.63 20.35 -61.39
C THR A 2 9.52 21.43 -61.41
N GLY A 3 9.64 22.62 -60.80
CA GLY A 3 10.76 23.27 -60.11
C GLY A 3 11.43 24.39 -60.95
N ILE A 4 11.96 25.43 -60.29
CA ILE A 4 12.59 26.66 -60.84
C ILE A 4 11.54 27.71 -61.32
N GLY A 5 11.64 29.02 -61.03
CA GLY A 5 12.68 29.72 -60.26
C GLY A 5 12.37 31.18 -59.84
N ARG A 6 13.34 31.76 -59.11
CA ARG A 6 13.49 33.16 -58.63
C ARG A 6 14.03 34.09 -59.76
N PRO A 7 14.34 35.40 -59.53
CA PRO A 7 13.77 36.44 -58.64
C PRO A 7 13.65 37.86 -59.31
N GLY A 8 13.19 38.87 -58.55
CA GLY A 8 13.97 40.13 -58.45
C GLY A 8 13.26 41.49 -58.45
N LYS A 9 13.69 42.35 -57.49
CA LYS A 9 13.87 43.83 -57.53
C LYS A 9 12.67 44.76 -57.83
N SER A 10 12.60 46.02 -57.36
CA SER A 10 13.18 46.71 -56.18
C SER A 10 12.71 48.20 -56.11
N LEU A 11 12.80 48.83 -54.93
CA LEU A 11 12.96 50.28 -54.64
C LEU A 11 11.74 51.24 -54.60
N VAL A 12 11.68 51.95 -53.45
CA VAL A 12 11.25 53.36 -53.21
C VAL A 12 9.75 53.73 -53.28
N GLY A 13 9.26 54.38 -52.21
CA GLY A 13 7.95 55.06 -52.19
C GLY A 13 7.31 55.24 -50.80
N ALA A 14 7.79 56.18 -49.99
CA ALA A 14 7.12 56.71 -48.80
C ALA A 14 7.26 58.25 -48.85
N PRO A 15 6.27 59.08 -48.41
CA PRO A 15 5.66 58.98 -47.08
C PRO A 15 4.15 59.34 -46.93
N GLY A 16 3.57 59.01 -45.76
CA GLY A 16 2.71 59.94 -45.01
C GLY A 16 1.18 59.74 -44.98
N ALA A 17 0.62 59.99 -43.79
CA ALA A 17 -0.78 60.35 -43.46
C ALA A 17 -1.93 59.32 -43.62
N ASP A 18 -2.33 58.77 -42.47
CA ASP A 18 -3.70 58.45 -41.99
C ASP A 18 -4.89 58.79 -42.93
N SER A 19 -5.89 57.92 -43.16
CA SER A 19 -6.88 57.51 -42.15
C SER A 19 -8.04 56.69 -42.76
N THR A 20 -8.65 55.80 -41.94
CA THR A 20 -10.03 55.21 -41.99
C THR A 20 -10.69 54.68 -43.29
N TRP A 21 -11.10 53.40 -43.16
CA TRP A 21 -12.25 52.69 -43.76
C TRP A 21 -12.20 52.11 -45.19
N ASP A 22 -12.69 50.85 -45.26
CA ASP A 22 -13.35 50.13 -46.36
C ASP A 22 -12.59 49.82 -47.68
N SER A 23 -12.79 48.65 -48.34
CA SER A 23 -13.39 47.37 -47.90
C SER A 23 -13.05 46.24 -48.90
N SER A 24 -13.31 44.96 -48.55
CA SER A 24 -13.24 43.76 -49.43
C SER A 24 -11.85 43.37 -49.98
N SER A 25 -11.51 42.12 -50.36
CA SER A 25 -11.98 40.73 -50.11
C SER A 25 -10.78 39.81 -50.52
N LEU A 26 -10.50 38.59 -50.06
CA LEU A 26 -11.31 37.43 -49.68
C LEU A 26 -10.61 36.64 -48.55
N ARG A 27 -11.36 36.10 -47.59
CA ARG A 27 -10.86 35.08 -46.66
C ARG A 27 -11.94 34.05 -46.36
N SER A 28 -11.70 32.79 -46.69
CA SER A 28 -12.65 31.70 -46.44
C SER A 28 -12.63 31.28 -44.98
N GLU A 29 -13.47 31.91 -44.15
CA GLU A 29 -13.72 31.48 -42.78
C GLU A 29 -14.73 30.34 -42.74
N SER A 30 -14.29 29.14 -42.36
CA SER A 30 -15.18 28.06 -41.93
C SER A 30 -15.42 28.18 -40.41
N SER A 31 -16.33 29.07 -40.02
CA SER A 31 -16.65 29.31 -38.61
C SER A 31 -17.46 28.16 -38.01
N LEU A 32 -16.81 27.32 -37.19
CA LEU A 32 -17.51 26.55 -36.18
C LEU A 32 -17.79 27.49 -35.00
N ALA A 33 -19.01 28.02 -34.95
CA ALA A 33 -19.43 29.01 -33.98
C ALA A 33 -19.41 28.45 -32.54
N ALA A 34 -19.16 29.34 -31.57
CA ALA A 34 -19.29 29.04 -30.15
C ALA A 34 -20.77 28.90 -29.77
N GLY A 35 -21.32 27.68 -29.86
CA GLY A 35 -22.63 27.34 -29.33
C GLY A 35 -22.58 27.13 -27.81
N GLU A 36 -23.66 27.49 -27.11
CA GLU A 36 -23.78 27.42 -25.65
C GLU A 36 -23.84 25.98 -25.11
N GLY A 37 -22.68 25.32 -25.01
CA GLY A 37 -22.51 23.95 -24.48
C GLY A 37 -22.09 23.89 -23.01
N GLY A 38 -22.36 24.93 -22.21
CA GLY A 38 -21.79 25.20 -20.89
C GLY A 38 -22.17 24.25 -19.72
N GLN A 39 -22.48 22.99 -19.97
CA GLN A 39 -22.76 21.97 -18.95
C GLN A 39 -21.82 20.75 -19.06
N SER A 40 -20.52 21.00 -19.23
CA SER A 40 -19.50 19.96 -19.30
C SER A 40 -18.84 19.66 -17.94
N PHE A 41 -18.22 18.48 -17.86
CA PHE A 41 -17.34 18.00 -16.79
C PHE A 41 -17.94 17.81 -15.38
N TYR A 42 -18.50 18.85 -14.72
CA TYR A 42 -18.97 18.74 -13.34
C TYR A 42 -20.02 17.63 -13.17
N SER A 43 -20.98 17.51 -14.09
CA SER A 43 -22.02 16.48 -14.07
C SER A 43 -21.53 15.04 -14.37
N ILE A 44 -20.21 14.82 -14.53
CA ILE A 44 -19.61 13.48 -14.57
C ILE A 44 -19.03 13.14 -13.19
N VAL A 45 -18.21 14.03 -12.61
CA VAL A 45 -17.62 13.84 -11.27
C VAL A 45 -18.70 13.89 -10.18
N GLU A 46 -19.68 14.78 -10.28
CA GLU A 46 -20.85 14.74 -9.39
C GLU A 46 -21.68 13.48 -9.55
N ARG A 47 -21.70 12.85 -10.73
CA ARG A 47 -22.45 11.61 -10.97
C ARG A 47 -21.76 10.38 -10.38
N MET A 48 -20.44 10.43 -10.23
CA MET A 48 -19.67 9.49 -9.41
C MET A 48 -19.94 9.70 -7.90
N ARG A 49 -20.25 10.95 -7.46
CA ARG A 49 -20.64 11.26 -6.06
C ARG A 49 -22.11 10.99 -5.71
N SER A 50 -23.03 11.10 -6.67
CA SER A 50 -24.49 11.12 -6.44
C SER A 50 -25.21 9.83 -6.81
N TRP A 51 -24.46 8.76 -7.13
CA TRP A 51 -25.05 7.44 -7.36
C TRP A 51 -25.42 6.73 -6.04
N PRO A 52 -26.67 6.26 -5.84
CA PRO A 52 -27.05 5.50 -4.65
C PRO A 52 -26.46 4.08 -4.67
N GLN A 53 -25.19 3.95 -4.26
CA GLN A 53 -24.47 2.66 -4.26
C GLN A 53 -25.09 1.62 -3.30
N ASP A 54 -25.79 2.06 -2.25
CA ASP A 54 -26.39 1.23 -1.20
C ASP A 54 -27.58 0.35 -1.63
N ARG A 55 -28.04 0.41 -2.90
CA ARG A 55 -29.12 -0.48 -3.41
C ARG A 55 -28.67 -1.64 -4.31
N ALA A 56 -27.40 -1.72 -4.68
CA ALA A 56 -26.88 -2.85 -5.48
C ALA A 56 -26.39 -4.05 -4.62
N ALA A 57 -26.25 -3.86 -3.30
CA ALA A 57 -25.47 -4.73 -2.42
C ALA A 57 -26.18 -6.01 -1.91
N LEU A 58 -27.16 -6.57 -2.65
CA LEU A 58 -27.94 -7.73 -2.21
C LEU A 58 -27.83 -8.93 -3.17
N VAL A 59 -26.61 -9.45 -3.37
CA VAL A 59 -26.32 -10.55 -4.30
C VAL A 59 -25.50 -11.65 -3.62
N GLY A 60 -26.12 -12.81 -3.40
CA GLY A 60 -25.54 -13.99 -2.72
C GLY A 60 -25.79 -13.99 -1.20
N SER A 61 -26.29 -15.04 -0.56
CA SER A 61 -26.52 -16.42 -1.02
C SER A 61 -27.73 -17.09 -0.33
N GLN A 62 -28.20 -18.20 -0.92
CA GLN A 62 -29.20 -19.15 -0.42
C GLN A 62 -30.67 -18.68 -0.27
N PRO A 63 -31.64 -19.62 -0.36
CA PRO A 63 -33.07 -19.31 -0.27
C PRO A 63 -33.51 -19.14 1.20
N ARG A 64 -34.36 -18.14 1.47
CA ARG A 64 -35.02 -18.01 2.77
C ARG A 64 -36.02 -19.14 3.00
N THR A 65 -35.64 -20.11 3.82
CA THR A 65 -36.61 -20.75 4.73
C THR A 65 -37.17 -19.69 5.69
N SER A 66 -38.36 -19.93 6.23
CA SER A 66 -39.16 -18.94 6.94
C SER A 66 -38.46 -18.29 8.13
N ASP A 67 -38.45 -16.96 8.17
CA ASP A 67 -38.96 -16.25 9.34
C ASP A 67 -39.50 -14.86 8.99
N MET A 68 -40.41 -14.35 9.81
CA MET A 68 -41.34 -13.25 9.47
C MET A 68 -40.77 -11.85 9.70
N ALA A 69 -40.07 -11.31 8.71
CA ALA A 69 -39.82 -9.87 8.60
C ALA A 69 -40.87 -9.20 7.71
N VAL A 70 -41.78 -8.42 8.31
CA VAL A 70 -42.87 -7.71 7.59
C VAL A 70 -42.28 -6.67 6.63
N PRO A 71 -42.60 -6.70 5.31
CA PRO A 71 -42.20 -5.64 4.40
C PRO A 71 -42.92 -4.33 4.72
N ILE A 72 -42.18 -3.22 4.75
CA ILE A 72 -42.80 -1.88 4.75
C ILE A 72 -43.56 -1.74 3.43
N SER A 73 -44.88 -1.62 3.50
CA SER A 73 -45.72 -1.49 2.31
C SER A 73 -45.54 -0.11 1.68
N SER A 74 -44.84 -0.06 0.55
CA SER A 74 -44.88 1.11 -0.35
C SER A 74 -46.33 1.43 -0.69
N THR A 75 -46.70 2.71 -0.64
CA THR A 75 -48.09 3.12 -0.83
C THR A 75 -48.51 2.96 -2.28
N GLY A 76 -49.81 2.70 -2.51
CA GLY A 76 -50.32 2.41 -3.86
C GLY A 76 -50.11 3.54 -4.88
N ASP A 77 -49.82 4.76 -4.43
CA ASP A 77 -49.52 5.91 -5.30
C ASP A 77 -48.02 6.07 -5.61
N GLU A 78 -47.12 5.64 -4.71
CA GLU A 78 -45.69 5.47 -5.02
C GLU A 78 -45.52 4.45 -6.15
N ILE A 79 -46.19 3.29 -6.05
CA ILE A 79 -46.13 2.23 -7.07
C ILE A 79 -46.69 2.73 -8.42
N LYS A 80 -47.73 3.58 -8.43
CA LYS A 80 -48.23 4.22 -9.66
C LYS A 80 -47.24 5.25 -10.22
N ALA A 81 -46.58 6.04 -9.38
CA ALA A 81 -45.57 7.01 -9.81
C ALA A 81 -44.35 6.29 -10.43
N THR A 82 -43.84 5.26 -9.74
CA THR A 82 -42.83 4.32 -10.21
C THR A 82 -43.16 3.72 -11.57
N LYS A 83 -44.39 3.22 -11.74
CA LYS A 83 -44.85 2.65 -13.01
C LYS A 83 -44.83 3.70 -14.14
N ARG A 84 -45.44 4.88 -13.93
CA ARG A 84 -45.45 5.97 -14.91
C ARG A 84 -44.03 6.43 -15.30
N GLN A 85 -43.12 6.48 -14.33
CA GLN A 85 -41.73 6.86 -14.58
C GLN A 85 -41.03 5.84 -15.49
N MET A 86 -41.20 4.54 -15.24
CA MET A 86 -40.59 3.50 -16.07
C MET A 86 -41.25 3.39 -17.47
N GLU A 87 -42.58 3.58 -17.57
CA GLU A 87 -43.29 3.67 -18.86
C GLU A 87 -42.82 4.86 -19.71
N SER A 88 -42.56 6.02 -19.07
CA SER A 88 -42.00 7.21 -19.72
C SER A 88 -40.58 6.95 -20.24
N LEU A 89 -39.70 6.35 -19.42
CA LEU A 89 -38.33 6.00 -19.83
C LEU A 89 -38.31 4.97 -20.97
N LEU A 90 -39.15 3.93 -20.93
CA LEU A 90 -39.29 2.96 -22.02
C LEU A 90 -39.75 3.63 -23.33
N SER A 91 -40.65 4.61 -23.24
CA SER A 91 -41.08 5.42 -24.38
C SER A 91 -39.94 6.29 -24.94
N GLU A 92 -39.08 6.82 -24.07
CA GLU A 92 -37.88 7.57 -24.46
C GLU A 92 -36.83 6.68 -25.14
N VAL A 93 -36.63 5.42 -24.69
CA VAL A 93 -35.77 4.44 -25.40
C VAL A 93 -36.25 4.27 -26.84
N GLY A 94 -37.53 3.92 -27.04
CA GLY A 94 -38.10 3.69 -28.36
C GLY A 94 -38.05 4.92 -29.28
N ALA A 95 -38.19 6.13 -28.72
CA ALA A 95 -38.04 7.38 -29.46
C ALA A 95 -36.57 7.64 -29.88
N ARG A 96 -35.60 7.40 -28.99
CA ARG A 96 -34.17 7.58 -29.28
C ARG A 96 -33.62 6.52 -30.23
N SER A 97 -34.12 5.29 -30.14
CA SER A 97 -33.78 4.18 -31.05
C SER A 97 -34.13 4.57 -32.49
N LYS A 98 -35.35 5.08 -32.70
CA LYS A 98 -35.80 5.61 -34.01
C LYS A 98 -35.01 6.85 -34.46
N ALA A 99 -34.71 7.78 -33.55
CA ALA A 99 -33.94 8.98 -33.88
C ALA A 99 -32.50 8.65 -34.32
N ALA A 100 -31.84 7.70 -33.66
CA ALA A 100 -30.49 7.25 -34.03
C ALA A 100 -30.44 6.66 -35.44
N MET A 101 -31.47 5.90 -35.85
CA MET A 101 -31.62 5.38 -37.22
C MET A 101 -31.86 6.47 -38.29
N GLN A 102 -32.18 7.71 -37.88
CA GLN A 102 -32.47 8.84 -38.76
C GLN A 102 -31.39 9.95 -38.72
N ALA A 103 -30.29 9.71 -38.01
CA ALA A 103 -29.18 10.65 -37.88
C ALA A 103 -28.52 10.96 -39.24
N ARG A 104 -28.19 12.24 -39.46
CA ARG A 104 -27.61 12.75 -40.70
C ARG A 104 -26.07 12.73 -40.70
N SER A 105 -25.45 12.48 -39.55
CA SER A 105 -24.00 12.37 -39.41
C SER A 105 -23.61 11.29 -38.39
N SER A 106 -22.37 10.79 -38.48
CA SER A 106 -21.82 9.82 -37.54
C SER A 106 -21.64 10.37 -36.11
N SER A 107 -21.51 11.70 -35.95
CA SER A 107 -21.43 12.36 -34.64
C SER A 107 -22.82 12.46 -33.98
N GLU A 108 -23.83 12.86 -34.75
CA GLU A 108 -25.23 12.88 -34.32
C GLU A 108 -25.74 11.48 -33.95
N ALA A 109 -25.38 10.48 -34.76
CA ALA A 109 -25.67 9.07 -34.47
C ALA A 109 -25.05 8.64 -33.13
N GLN A 110 -23.76 8.95 -32.90
CA GLN A 110 -23.09 8.62 -31.63
C GLN A 110 -23.77 9.26 -30.42
N GLU A 111 -24.14 10.54 -30.51
CA GLU A 111 -24.86 11.23 -29.43
C GLU A 111 -26.25 10.63 -29.15
N LEU A 112 -27.02 10.33 -30.19
CA LEU A 112 -28.36 9.76 -30.04
C LEU A 112 -28.30 8.34 -29.46
N ILE A 113 -27.28 7.56 -29.84
CA ILE A 113 -27.02 6.25 -29.28
C ILE A 113 -26.53 6.35 -27.82
N ASP A 114 -25.62 7.26 -27.46
CA ASP A 114 -25.20 7.47 -26.06
C ASP A 114 -26.35 7.95 -25.17
N LYS A 115 -27.33 8.69 -25.74
CA LYS A 115 -28.59 9.05 -25.10
C LYS A 115 -29.50 7.82 -24.92
N LEU A 116 -29.62 6.92 -25.92
CA LEU A 116 -30.34 5.65 -25.78
C LEU A 116 -29.73 4.76 -24.68
N ILE A 117 -28.41 4.57 -24.69
CA ILE A 117 -27.68 3.75 -23.71
C ILE A 117 -27.88 4.29 -22.29
N GLN A 118 -27.93 5.63 -22.12
CA GLN A 118 -28.24 6.26 -20.83
C GLN A 118 -29.65 5.97 -20.32
N VAL A 119 -30.66 6.00 -21.20
CA VAL A 119 -32.06 5.78 -20.81
C VAL A 119 -32.30 4.30 -20.56
N GLY A 120 -31.83 3.42 -21.43
CA GLY A 120 -31.94 1.96 -21.26
C GLY A 120 -31.21 1.45 -20.02
N SER A 121 -30.02 1.99 -19.69
CA SER A 121 -29.34 1.62 -18.44
C SER A 121 -30.13 2.06 -17.20
N LYS A 122 -30.74 3.25 -17.22
CA LYS A 122 -31.61 3.73 -16.13
C LYS A 122 -32.88 2.89 -15.96
N VAL A 123 -33.49 2.40 -17.04
CA VAL A 123 -34.64 1.48 -16.94
C VAL A 123 -34.24 0.20 -16.23
N LEU A 124 -33.10 -0.40 -16.59
CA LEU A 124 -32.65 -1.66 -15.99
C LEU A 124 -32.13 -1.51 -14.56
N GLU A 125 -31.46 -0.39 -14.25
CA GLU A 125 -31.13 0.02 -12.87
C GLU A 125 -32.40 0.13 -12.02
N TYR A 126 -33.40 0.89 -12.49
CA TYR A 126 -34.65 1.11 -11.77
C TYR A 126 -35.42 -0.20 -11.58
N TYR A 127 -35.48 -1.04 -12.62
CA TYR A 127 -36.04 -2.39 -12.59
C TYR A 127 -35.37 -3.28 -11.54
N ALA A 128 -34.03 -3.29 -11.46
CA ALA A 128 -33.28 -4.04 -10.45
C ALA A 128 -33.43 -3.48 -9.02
N SER A 129 -33.77 -2.19 -8.89
CA SER A 129 -34.00 -1.53 -7.59
C SER A 129 -35.37 -1.81 -6.95
N LEU A 130 -36.27 -2.47 -7.69
CA LEU A 130 -37.66 -2.73 -7.29
C LEU A 130 -37.85 -4.16 -6.76
N PRO A 131 -38.85 -4.40 -5.89
CA PRO A 131 -39.27 -5.75 -5.53
C PRO A 131 -39.64 -6.55 -6.79
N GLN A 132 -39.09 -7.76 -6.93
CA GLN A 132 -39.18 -8.56 -8.18
C GLN A 132 -40.62 -8.77 -8.69
N HIS A 133 -41.62 -8.79 -7.80
CA HIS A 133 -43.03 -8.93 -8.17
C HIS A 133 -43.65 -7.65 -8.76
N GLU A 134 -43.23 -6.46 -8.32
CA GLU A 134 -43.66 -5.18 -8.94
C GLU A 134 -42.87 -4.89 -10.22
N ALA A 135 -41.56 -5.18 -10.22
CA ALA A 135 -40.72 -5.08 -11.41
C ALA A 135 -41.35 -5.84 -12.60
N ARG A 136 -41.76 -7.11 -12.35
CA ARG A 136 -42.45 -8.00 -13.31
C ARG A 136 -43.81 -7.52 -13.81
N ARG A 137 -44.52 -6.67 -13.06
CA ARG A 137 -45.82 -6.08 -13.46
C ARG A 137 -45.67 -4.91 -14.45
N ILE A 138 -44.44 -4.46 -14.68
CA ILE A 138 -44.12 -3.34 -15.57
C ILE A 138 -43.26 -3.83 -16.75
N LEU A 139 -42.29 -4.71 -16.49
CA LEU A 139 -41.38 -5.29 -17.48
C LEU A 139 -41.12 -6.76 -17.14
N SER A 140 -41.36 -7.69 -18.06
CA SER A 140 -41.04 -9.11 -17.82
C SER A 140 -39.53 -9.35 -17.85
N ASP A 141 -39.04 -10.39 -17.16
CA ASP A 141 -37.61 -10.75 -17.11
C ASP A 141 -36.98 -10.89 -18.52
N ASP A 142 -37.74 -11.40 -19.49
CA ASP A 142 -37.27 -11.55 -20.87
C ASP A 142 -37.31 -10.23 -21.68
N GLN A 143 -38.22 -9.30 -21.36
CA GLN A 143 -38.14 -7.92 -21.89
C GLN A 143 -36.97 -7.14 -21.26
N ALA A 144 -36.64 -7.40 -20.00
CA ALA A 144 -35.45 -6.82 -19.35
C ALA A 144 -34.15 -7.34 -20.00
N ARG A 145 -34.07 -8.64 -20.31
CA ARG A 145 -32.98 -9.21 -21.13
C ARG A 145 -32.94 -8.60 -22.54
N GLY A 146 -34.08 -8.48 -23.22
CA GLY A 146 -34.17 -7.86 -24.54
C GLY A 146 -33.70 -6.39 -24.57
N LEU A 147 -34.06 -5.61 -23.55
CA LEU A 147 -33.59 -4.22 -23.41
C LEU A 147 -32.09 -4.13 -23.10
N ARG A 148 -31.54 -5.06 -22.32
CA ARG A 148 -30.08 -5.18 -22.13
C ARG A 148 -29.42 -5.43 -23.47
N ASP A 149 -29.93 -6.38 -24.25
CA ASP A 149 -29.33 -6.78 -25.52
C ASP A 149 -29.42 -5.63 -26.56
N GLU A 150 -30.51 -4.83 -26.59
CA GLU A 150 -30.58 -3.58 -27.37
C GLU A 150 -29.52 -2.56 -26.92
N VAL A 151 -29.35 -2.33 -25.61
CA VAL A 151 -28.36 -1.37 -25.07
C VAL A 151 -26.92 -1.82 -25.36
N LEU A 152 -26.61 -3.12 -25.23
CA LEU A 152 -25.30 -3.67 -25.56
C LEU A 152 -25.00 -3.53 -27.05
N HIS A 153 -25.94 -3.94 -27.92
CA HIS A 153 -25.78 -3.85 -29.37
C HIS A 153 -25.64 -2.39 -29.85
N ALA A 154 -26.42 -1.46 -29.29
CA ALA A 154 -26.28 -0.04 -29.58
C ALA A 154 -24.91 0.50 -29.14
N ALA A 155 -24.40 0.08 -27.96
CA ALA A 155 -23.06 0.47 -27.51
C ALA A 155 -21.94 -0.09 -28.41
N GLU A 156 -22.10 -1.29 -28.97
CA GLU A 156 -21.19 -1.85 -29.98
C GLU A 156 -21.20 -1.05 -31.28
N GLN A 157 -22.39 -0.72 -31.82
CA GLN A 157 -22.51 0.16 -33.00
C GLN A 157 -21.83 1.51 -32.76
N CYS A 158 -22.05 2.11 -31.58
CA CYS A 158 -21.45 3.39 -31.19
C CYS A 158 -19.91 3.30 -31.04
N ASN A 159 -19.39 2.15 -30.61
CA ASN A 159 -17.95 1.89 -30.57
C ASN A 159 -17.35 1.71 -31.97
N ALA A 160 -18.06 1.08 -32.90
CA ALA A 160 -17.65 0.98 -34.30
C ALA A 160 -17.61 2.36 -34.97
N LEU A 161 -18.68 3.17 -34.83
CA LEU A 161 -18.75 4.54 -35.35
C LEU A 161 -17.64 5.45 -34.80
N ALA A 162 -17.26 5.28 -33.52
CA ALA A 162 -16.23 6.07 -32.87
C ALA A 162 -14.78 5.60 -33.16
N THR A 163 -14.60 4.44 -33.79
CA THR A 163 -13.27 3.83 -34.00
C THR A 163 -12.35 4.65 -34.93
N PRO A 164 -12.81 5.21 -36.07
CA PRO A 164 -11.99 6.11 -36.89
C PRO A 164 -11.53 7.37 -36.13
N THR A 165 -12.40 7.91 -35.26
CA THR A 165 -12.12 9.10 -34.47
C THR A 165 -10.94 8.91 -33.52
N ILE A 166 -10.89 7.80 -32.77
CA ILE A 166 -9.76 7.56 -31.87
C ILE A 166 -8.45 7.30 -32.62
N TYR A 167 -8.45 6.62 -33.77
CA TYR A 167 -7.24 6.48 -34.57
C TYR A 167 -6.70 7.83 -35.06
N ALA A 168 -7.58 8.76 -35.45
CA ALA A 168 -7.19 10.12 -35.81
C ALA A 168 -6.62 10.91 -34.61
N LEU A 169 -7.26 10.82 -33.42
CA LEU A 169 -6.79 11.49 -32.20
C LEU A 169 -5.46 10.91 -31.69
N GLU A 170 -5.29 9.58 -31.70
CA GLU A 170 -4.04 8.89 -31.37
C GLU A 170 -2.90 9.31 -32.29
N GLN A 171 -3.14 9.38 -33.60
CA GLN A 171 -2.13 9.82 -34.56
C GLN A 171 -1.83 11.32 -34.41
N SER A 172 -2.83 12.13 -34.07
CA SER A 172 -2.66 13.57 -33.81
C SER A 172 -1.78 13.82 -32.59
N ARG A 173 -2.07 13.19 -31.43
CA ARG A 173 -1.25 13.35 -30.22
C ARG A 173 0.18 12.88 -30.43
N LYS A 174 0.40 11.74 -31.09
CA LYS A 174 1.75 11.23 -31.43
C LYS A 174 2.53 12.19 -32.33
N SER A 175 1.89 12.70 -33.38
CA SER A 175 2.53 13.65 -34.31
C SER A 175 2.90 14.96 -33.61
N ALA A 176 2.03 15.47 -32.74
CA ALA A 176 2.28 16.68 -31.95
C ALA A 176 3.45 16.49 -30.97
N THR A 177 3.54 15.34 -30.28
CA THR A 177 4.65 15.02 -29.37
C THR A 177 6.01 14.99 -30.09
N VAL A 178 6.08 14.40 -31.29
CA VAL A 178 7.31 14.38 -32.10
C VAL A 178 7.73 15.79 -32.55
N VAL A 179 6.79 16.72 -32.75
CA VAL A 179 7.10 18.13 -33.02
C VAL A 179 7.64 18.81 -31.75
N LEU A 180 6.98 18.65 -30.60
CA LEU A 180 7.44 19.25 -29.34
C LEU A 180 8.84 18.78 -28.94
N GLN A 181 9.12 17.47 -29.06
CA GLN A 181 10.43 16.90 -28.76
C GLN A 181 11.57 17.52 -29.60
N ARG A 182 11.29 17.96 -30.84
CA ARG A 182 12.26 18.67 -31.70
C ARG A 182 12.48 20.13 -31.30
N MET A 183 11.57 20.71 -30.51
CA MET A 183 11.67 22.10 -30.04
C MET A 183 12.44 22.22 -28.71
N LEU A 184 12.42 21.18 -27.86
CA LEU A 184 13.02 21.21 -26.51
C LEU A 184 14.49 21.66 -26.46
N SER A 185 15.29 21.39 -27.49
CA SER A 185 16.74 21.61 -27.43
C SER A 185 17.21 23.07 -27.43
N ASN A 186 16.41 24.04 -27.91
CA ASN A 186 16.86 25.44 -28.10
C ASN A 186 15.71 26.49 -28.11
N THR A 187 14.51 26.18 -27.60
CA THR A 187 13.35 27.09 -27.70
C THR A 187 13.18 28.00 -26.47
N PRO A 188 12.97 29.32 -26.63
CA PRO A 188 12.62 30.24 -25.53
C PRO A 188 11.33 29.86 -24.80
N SER A 189 11.27 30.09 -23.49
CA SER A 189 10.22 29.61 -22.59
C SER A 189 8.79 29.95 -23.05
N ASP A 190 8.54 31.15 -23.57
CA ASP A 190 7.19 31.56 -24.01
C ASP A 190 6.69 30.77 -25.24
N LEU A 191 7.62 30.45 -26.15
CA LEU A 191 7.35 29.63 -27.33
C LEU A 191 7.20 28.15 -26.94
N LEU A 192 7.96 27.70 -25.94
CA LEU A 192 7.83 26.36 -25.37
C LEU A 192 6.48 26.19 -24.66
N ASN A 193 6.08 27.12 -23.79
CA ASN A 193 4.77 27.13 -23.13
C ASN A 193 3.62 27.10 -24.14
N ARG A 194 3.67 27.91 -25.20
CA ARG A 194 2.66 27.89 -26.26
C ARG A 194 2.63 26.55 -27.02
N ALA A 195 3.79 25.94 -27.27
CA ALA A 195 3.87 24.62 -27.92
C ALA A 195 3.32 23.51 -27.00
N VAL A 196 3.67 23.52 -25.71
CA VAL A 196 3.17 22.60 -24.68
C VAL A 196 1.65 22.64 -24.62
N SER A 197 1.03 23.83 -24.48
CA SER A 197 -0.43 23.98 -24.48
C SER A 197 -1.07 23.48 -25.78
N GLY A 198 -0.43 23.71 -26.93
CA GLY A 198 -0.89 23.21 -28.23
C GLY A 198 -0.89 21.68 -28.34
N VAL A 199 0.09 21.01 -27.72
CA VAL A 199 0.14 19.53 -27.65
C VAL A 199 -0.80 19.00 -26.56
N ALA A 200 -0.87 19.65 -25.40
CA ALA A 200 -1.75 19.28 -24.30
C ALA A 200 -3.22 19.22 -24.75
N ASN A 201 -3.68 20.15 -25.59
CA ASN A 201 -5.01 20.10 -26.20
C ASN A 201 -5.26 18.77 -26.96
N ARG A 202 -4.28 18.22 -27.68
CA ARG A 202 -4.41 16.92 -28.37
C ARG A 202 -4.47 15.73 -27.43
N TYR A 203 -3.83 15.84 -26.26
CA TYR A 203 -3.96 14.86 -25.21
C TYR A 203 -5.31 14.98 -24.49
N ALA A 204 -5.84 16.19 -24.31
CA ALA A 204 -7.17 16.45 -23.77
C ALA A 204 -8.28 15.91 -24.69
N ASP A 205 -8.20 16.17 -26.01
CA ASP A 205 -9.11 15.62 -27.03
C ASP A 205 -9.22 14.08 -26.89
N CYS A 206 -8.07 13.41 -26.74
CA CYS A 206 -7.96 11.96 -26.60
C CYS A 206 -8.46 11.46 -25.23
N MET A 207 -8.12 12.17 -24.15
CA MET A 207 -8.57 11.87 -22.79
C MET A 207 -10.11 11.96 -22.68
N GLU A 208 -10.73 12.99 -23.25
CA GLU A 208 -12.19 13.15 -23.25
C GLU A 208 -12.88 12.01 -24.02
N TRP A 209 -12.35 11.63 -25.18
CA TRP A 209 -12.86 10.49 -25.95
C TRP A 209 -12.80 9.18 -25.15
N TRP A 210 -11.67 8.90 -24.49
CA TRP A 210 -11.55 7.73 -23.62
C TRP A 210 -12.50 7.80 -22.42
N GLY A 211 -12.77 8.99 -21.87
CA GLY A 211 -13.73 9.19 -20.77
C GLY A 211 -15.17 8.89 -21.21
N LYS A 212 -15.58 9.37 -22.40
CA LYS A 212 -16.89 9.04 -23.01
C LYS A 212 -17.03 7.53 -23.23
N LYS A 213 -15.99 6.87 -23.73
CA LYS A 213 -15.97 5.41 -23.93
C LYS A 213 -16.01 4.63 -22.61
N ALA A 214 -15.28 5.07 -21.58
CA ALA A 214 -15.31 4.46 -20.26
C ALA A 214 -16.71 4.51 -19.63
N LEU A 215 -17.39 5.67 -19.68
CA LEU A 215 -18.77 5.83 -19.23
C LEU A 215 -19.76 4.94 -20.02
N ARG A 216 -19.53 4.75 -21.33
CA ARG A 216 -20.33 3.83 -22.15
C ARG A 216 -20.13 2.36 -21.73
N SER A 217 -18.89 1.93 -21.54
CA SER A 217 -18.58 0.56 -21.10
C SER A 217 -19.04 0.28 -19.67
N GLU A 218 -19.01 1.26 -18.78
CA GLU A 218 -19.62 1.17 -17.44
C GLU A 218 -21.14 0.97 -17.52
N ARG A 219 -21.85 1.65 -18.43
CA ARG A 219 -23.29 1.38 -18.67
C ARG A 219 -23.55 -0.01 -19.22
N MET A 220 -22.68 -0.53 -20.10
CA MET A 220 -22.74 -1.92 -20.59
C MET A 220 -22.58 -2.92 -19.43
N GLN A 221 -21.65 -2.66 -18.51
CA GLN A 221 -21.48 -3.46 -17.29
C GLN A 221 -22.73 -3.41 -16.40
N CYS A 222 -23.31 -2.21 -16.17
CA CYS A 222 -24.49 -2.04 -15.35
C CYS A 222 -25.73 -2.78 -15.88
N VAL A 223 -25.99 -2.80 -17.20
CA VAL A 223 -27.14 -3.55 -17.75
C VAL A 223 -26.96 -5.07 -17.64
N CYS A 224 -25.73 -5.56 -17.66
CA CYS A 224 -25.43 -6.96 -17.35
C CYS A 224 -25.63 -7.26 -15.85
N ALA A 225 -25.13 -6.39 -14.96
CA ALA A 225 -25.26 -6.57 -13.51
C ALA A 225 -26.73 -6.56 -13.06
N ALA A 226 -27.54 -5.66 -13.62
CA ALA A 226 -28.98 -5.56 -13.36
C ALA A 226 -29.80 -6.78 -13.81
N THR A 227 -29.26 -7.61 -14.72
CA THR A 227 -29.97 -8.76 -15.31
C THR A 227 -29.38 -10.12 -14.94
N ALA A 228 -28.13 -10.20 -14.48
CA ALA A 228 -27.43 -11.45 -14.16
C ALA A 228 -28.15 -12.32 -13.12
N ASN A 229 -28.89 -11.71 -12.19
CA ASN A 229 -29.65 -12.40 -11.15
C ASN A 229 -31.08 -12.81 -11.57
N LEU A 230 -31.51 -12.53 -12.80
CA LEU A 230 -32.84 -12.89 -13.25
C LEU A 230 -32.96 -14.42 -13.42
N PRO A 231 -33.97 -15.06 -12.81
CA PRO A 231 -34.07 -16.51 -12.79
C PRO A 231 -34.14 -17.08 -14.20
N ASN A 232 -33.34 -18.12 -14.41
CA ASN A 232 -33.03 -18.68 -15.72
C ASN A 232 -33.32 -20.18 -15.69
N VAL A 233 -34.18 -20.61 -16.62
CA VAL A 233 -34.71 -21.99 -16.69
C VAL A 233 -33.61 -23.03 -16.96
N THR A 234 -32.48 -22.63 -17.57
CA THR A 234 -31.34 -23.51 -17.85
C THR A 234 -30.05 -22.98 -17.22
N ALA A 235 -29.15 -23.91 -16.84
CA ALA A 235 -27.82 -23.56 -16.36
C ALA A 235 -26.97 -22.85 -17.44
N GLN A 236 -27.16 -23.24 -18.71
CA GLN A 236 -26.48 -22.62 -19.86
C GLN A 236 -26.79 -21.13 -19.98
N LYS A 237 -28.04 -20.69 -19.77
CA LYS A 237 -28.37 -19.26 -19.77
C LYS A 237 -27.71 -18.50 -18.61
N ARG A 238 -27.68 -19.08 -17.40
CA ARG A 238 -26.95 -18.48 -16.26
C ARG A 238 -25.47 -18.30 -16.57
N GLN A 239 -24.81 -19.33 -17.09
CA GLN A 239 -23.39 -19.26 -17.47
C GLN A 239 -23.12 -18.23 -18.59
N ALA A 240 -24.08 -18.01 -19.51
CA ALA A 240 -24.00 -16.97 -20.52
C ALA A 240 -24.15 -15.55 -19.93
N ASP A 241 -25.13 -15.34 -19.02
CA ASP A 241 -25.33 -14.05 -18.35
C ASP A 241 -24.13 -13.71 -17.42
N GLU A 242 -23.57 -14.69 -16.72
CA GLU A 242 -22.32 -14.58 -15.94
C GLU A 242 -21.10 -14.26 -16.83
N ALA A 243 -21.02 -14.86 -18.02
CA ALA A 243 -19.96 -14.58 -18.99
C ALA A 243 -20.07 -13.16 -19.56
N ALA A 244 -21.28 -12.71 -19.93
CA ALA A 244 -21.53 -11.34 -20.37
C ALA A 244 -21.16 -10.32 -19.28
N LEU A 245 -21.52 -10.58 -18.01
CA LEU A 245 -21.13 -9.72 -16.90
C LEU A 245 -19.60 -9.64 -16.72
N ARG A 246 -18.87 -10.76 -16.79
CA ARG A 246 -17.39 -10.76 -16.76
C ARG A 246 -16.79 -10.04 -17.96
N LEU A 247 -17.29 -10.27 -19.18
CA LEU A 247 -16.83 -9.61 -20.41
C LEU A 247 -17.00 -8.08 -20.34
N HIS A 248 -18.18 -7.60 -19.98
CA HIS A 248 -18.45 -6.15 -19.93
C HIS A 248 -17.81 -5.47 -18.73
N SER A 249 -17.59 -6.17 -17.62
CA SER A 249 -16.72 -5.69 -16.52
C SER A 249 -15.27 -5.55 -16.99
N GLY A 250 -14.75 -6.50 -17.78
CA GLY A 250 -13.45 -6.41 -18.43
C GLY A 250 -13.31 -5.22 -19.37
N TRP A 251 -14.33 -4.95 -20.19
CA TRP A 251 -14.37 -3.76 -21.07
C TRP A 251 -14.44 -2.45 -20.30
N ALA A 252 -15.21 -2.37 -19.21
CA ALA A 252 -15.27 -1.19 -18.35
C ALA A 252 -13.91 -0.92 -17.68
N LEU A 253 -13.31 -1.94 -17.08
CA LEU A 253 -11.98 -1.85 -16.47
C LEU A 253 -10.90 -1.42 -17.48
N HIS A 254 -10.87 -2.04 -18.66
CA HIS A 254 -9.90 -1.68 -19.70
C HIS A 254 -10.05 -0.23 -20.20
N THR A 255 -11.28 0.22 -20.44
CA THR A 255 -11.52 1.58 -20.93
C THR A 255 -11.27 2.64 -19.86
N LYS A 256 -11.54 2.36 -18.58
CA LYS A 256 -11.11 3.21 -17.45
C LYS A 256 -9.58 3.28 -17.33
N CYS A 257 -8.87 2.16 -17.47
CA CYS A 257 -7.41 2.16 -17.47
C CYS A 257 -6.81 2.95 -18.66
N MET A 258 -7.40 2.87 -19.86
CA MET A 258 -7.00 3.69 -21.02
C MET A 258 -7.29 5.20 -20.81
N HIS A 259 -8.37 5.54 -20.09
CA HIS A 259 -8.65 6.92 -19.70
C HIS A 259 -7.63 7.43 -18.67
N LEU A 260 -7.33 6.65 -17.62
CA LEU A 260 -6.29 6.95 -16.64
C LEU A 260 -4.91 7.12 -17.31
N GLN A 261 -4.54 6.24 -18.24
CA GLN A 261 -3.31 6.39 -19.04
C GLN A 261 -3.28 7.72 -19.81
N SER A 262 -4.42 8.13 -20.37
CA SER A 262 -4.52 9.39 -21.11
C SER A 262 -4.48 10.62 -20.20
N GLN A 263 -5.04 10.55 -18.99
CA GLN A 263 -4.86 11.58 -17.95
C GLN A 263 -3.39 11.69 -17.52
N VAL A 264 -2.73 10.57 -17.22
CA VAL A 264 -1.32 10.53 -16.80
C VAL A 264 -0.41 11.09 -17.89
N ALA A 265 -0.61 10.71 -19.14
CA ALA A 265 0.17 11.23 -20.26
C ALA A 265 -0.10 12.72 -20.55
N LEU A 266 -1.33 13.21 -20.30
CA LEU A 266 -1.64 14.65 -20.32
C LEU A 266 -0.92 15.39 -19.19
N ALA A 267 -0.85 14.83 -17.99
CA ALA A 267 -0.09 15.42 -16.88
C ALA A 267 1.41 15.45 -17.18
N GLN A 268 1.98 14.38 -17.76
CA GLN A 268 3.39 14.37 -18.19
C GLN A 268 3.69 15.44 -19.24
N ILE A 269 2.87 15.57 -20.30
CA ILE A 269 3.15 16.55 -21.37
C ILE A 269 3.01 18.00 -20.87
N MET A 270 2.31 18.24 -19.76
CA MET A 270 2.21 19.54 -19.09
C MET A 270 3.30 19.79 -18.02
N ILE A 271 4.08 18.77 -17.62
CA ILE A 271 5.06 18.86 -16.53
C ILE A 271 6.49 18.67 -17.05
N GLU A 272 6.77 17.57 -17.74
CA GLU A 272 8.14 17.17 -18.12
C GLU A 272 8.83 18.19 -19.06
N PRO A 273 8.16 18.79 -20.07
CA PRO A 273 8.75 19.86 -20.88
C PRO A 273 9.14 21.13 -20.12
N LEU A 274 8.61 21.34 -18.91
CA LEU A 274 8.74 22.56 -18.11
C LEU A 274 9.70 22.39 -16.91
N GLU A 275 10.47 21.30 -16.87
CA GLU A 275 11.42 21.00 -15.78
C GLU A 275 12.36 22.17 -15.45
N SER A 276 12.84 22.89 -16.47
CA SER A 276 13.78 24.00 -16.33
C SER A 276 13.14 25.32 -15.86
N THR A 277 11.80 25.40 -15.79
CA THR A 277 11.08 26.59 -15.28
C THR A 277 10.58 26.43 -13.84
N PHE A 278 10.61 25.22 -13.28
CA PHE A 278 10.25 24.99 -11.88
C PHE A 278 11.36 25.45 -10.92
N ASP A 279 10.96 25.96 -9.76
CA ASP A 279 11.88 26.19 -8.65
C ASP A 279 12.45 24.86 -8.11
N PRO A 280 13.57 24.88 -7.37
CA PRO A 280 14.22 23.66 -6.89
C PRO A 280 13.33 22.74 -6.02
N ALA A 281 12.44 23.30 -5.20
CA ALA A 281 11.58 22.50 -4.31
C ALA A 281 10.43 21.86 -5.08
N THR A 282 9.78 22.60 -5.99
CA THR A 282 8.79 22.05 -6.93
C THR A 282 9.40 20.97 -7.81
N ARG A 283 10.62 21.17 -8.31
CA ARG A 283 11.36 20.19 -9.11
C ARG A 283 11.71 18.94 -8.29
N GLU A 284 12.17 19.07 -7.05
CA GLU A 284 12.44 17.93 -6.16
C GLU A 284 11.18 17.09 -5.88
N ILE A 285 10.00 17.72 -5.77
CA ILE A 285 8.72 17.04 -5.57
C ILE A 285 8.25 16.30 -6.84
N LEU A 286 8.28 16.98 -7.99
CA LEU A 286 7.71 16.47 -9.25
C LEU A 286 8.62 15.50 -10.01
N MET A 287 9.92 15.77 -10.05
CA MET A 287 10.83 15.16 -11.01
C MET A 287 11.73 14.08 -10.39
N ALA A 288 12.13 13.11 -11.21
CA ALA A 288 13.22 12.20 -10.92
C ALA A 288 14.52 12.71 -11.57
N GLU A 289 15.66 12.17 -11.12
CA GLU A 289 17.02 12.56 -11.59
C GLU A 289 17.25 12.37 -13.10
N ASN A 290 16.35 11.65 -13.78
CA ASN A 290 16.35 11.40 -15.23
C ASN A 290 15.45 12.36 -16.03
N GLY A 291 14.94 13.44 -15.42
CA GLY A 291 14.09 14.44 -16.08
C GLY A 291 12.67 13.98 -16.40
N ARG A 292 12.20 12.85 -15.83
CA ARG A 292 10.81 12.38 -15.94
C ARG A 292 10.02 12.69 -14.68
N ALA A 293 8.70 12.85 -14.82
CA ALA A 293 7.80 13.10 -13.68
C ALA A 293 7.72 11.84 -12.80
N ARG A 294 8.27 11.89 -11.59
CA ARG A 294 8.77 10.74 -10.82
C ARG A 294 7.75 9.60 -10.69
N LEU A 295 6.51 9.91 -10.30
CA LEU A 295 5.45 8.91 -10.10
C LEU A 295 4.66 8.59 -11.36
N LEU A 296 4.50 9.59 -12.26
CA LEU A 296 3.74 9.42 -13.50
C LEU A 296 4.45 8.47 -14.47
N GLY A 297 5.78 8.56 -14.56
CA GLY A 297 6.60 7.63 -15.32
C GLY A 297 6.48 6.18 -14.82
N THR A 298 6.44 5.95 -13.51
CA THR A 298 6.30 4.60 -12.92
C THR A 298 4.97 3.94 -13.31
N PHE A 299 3.87 4.69 -13.39
CA PHE A 299 2.60 4.16 -13.88
C PHE A 299 2.70 3.69 -15.34
N ILE A 300 3.37 4.46 -16.20
CA ILE A 300 3.51 4.17 -17.63
C ILE A 300 4.50 3.03 -17.90
N ASP A 301 5.56 2.90 -17.10
CA ASP A 301 6.62 1.91 -17.31
C ASP A 301 6.31 0.52 -16.70
N ASP A 302 5.51 0.45 -15.63
CA ASP A 302 5.23 -0.81 -14.91
C ASP A 302 3.73 -1.15 -14.82
N VAL A 303 2.92 -0.28 -14.20
CA VAL A 303 1.51 -0.59 -13.87
C VAL A 303 0.66 -0.79 -15.13
N PHE A 304 0.79 0.11 -16.12
CA PHE A 304 0.04 0.03 -17.36
C PHE A 304 0.46 -1.15 -18.26
N PRO A 305 1.77 -1.44 -18.49
CA PRO A 305 2.20 -2.66 -19.17
C PRO A 305 1.77 -3.95 -18.48
N ALA A 306 1.81 -4.01 -17.14
CA ALA A 306 1.32 -5.16 -16.38
C ALA A 306 -0.18 -5.38 -16.63
N PHE A 307 -1.00 -4.33 -16.57
CA PHE A 307 -2.42 -4.43 -16.91
C PHE A 307 -2.66 -4.88 -18.36
N ILE A 308 -1.96 -4.26 -19.33
CA ILE A 308 -2.10 -4.59 -20.76
C ILE A 308 -1.70 -6.04 -21.06
N SER A 309 -0.82 -6.67 -20.26
CA SER A 309 -0.50 -8.09 -20.41
C SER A 309 -1.70 -9.02 -20.22
N THR A 310 -2.71 -8.62 -19.43
CA THR A 310 -3.93 -9.41 -19.18
C THR A 310 -5.05 -9.14 -20.20
N LYS A 311 -4.87 -8.15 -21.07
CA LYS A 311 -5.90 -7.61 -21.97
C LYS A 311 -6.63 -8.69 -22.76
N ASP A 312 -5.92 -9.67 -23.30
CA ASP A 312 -6.52 -10.64 -24.22
C ASP A 312 -7.33 -11.71 -23.46
N ALA A 313 -6.91 -12.11 -22.25
CA ALA A 313 -7.71 -12.93 -21.35
C ALA A 313 -8.95 -12.19 -20.82
N VAL A 314 -8.84 -10.87 -20.58
CA VAL A 314 -9.94 -10.03 -20.07
C VAL A 314 -10.97 -9.66 -21.16
N LEU A 315 -10.54 -9.40 -22.40
CA LEU A 315 -11.40 -8.88 -23.47
C LEU A 315 -11.72 -9.87 -24.59
N GLN A 316 -10.78 -10.72 -25.00
CA GLN A 316 -10.95 -11.60 -26.16
C GLN A 316 -11.52 -12.98 -25.78
N SER A 317 -11.49 -13.34 -24.50
CA SER A 317 -11.93 -14.64 -23.98
C SER A 317 -13.45 -14.90 -24.07
N GLN A 318 -14.25 -13.93 -24.52
CA GLN A 318 -15.72 -13.96 -24.51
C GLN A 318 -16.30 -14.16 -23.10
N GLY A 319 -15.66 -13.57 -22.09
CA GLY A 319 -16.09 -13.72 -20.70
C GLY A 319 -15.95 -15.16 -20.19
N ARG A 320 -14.82 -15.82 -20.49
CA ARG A 320 -14.43 -17.05 -19.78
C ARG A 320 -13.90 -16.71 -18.38
N ALA A 321 -13.64 -17.73 -17.57
CA ALA A 321 -12.92 -17.54 -16.32
C ALA A 321 -11.46 -17.18 -16.62
N LEU A 322 -10.90 -16.25 -15.85
CA LEU A 322 -9.46 -16.02 -15.81
C LEU A 322 -8.78 -17.19 -15.07
N ASP A 323 -7.58 -17.56 -15.51
CA ASP A 323 -6.74 -18.49 -14.75
C ASP A 323 -6.01 -17.78 -13.60
N ALA A 324 -5.41 -18.56 -12.70
CA ALA A 324 -4.74 -18.06 -11.51
C ALA A 324 -3.55 -17.12 -11.81
N ALA A 325 -2.89 -17.25 -12.98
CA ALA A 325 -1.79 -16.35 -13.35
C ALA A 325 -2.34 -14.98 -13.78
N HIS A 326 -3.42 -14.95 -14.56
CA HIS A 326 -4.10 -13.71 -14.92
C HIS A 326 -4.74 -13.02 -13.70
N CYS A 327 -5.30 -13.77 -12.76
CA CYS A 327 -5.79 -13.23 -11.48
C CYS A 327 -4.65 -12.60 -10.66
N ALA A 328 -3.54 -13.30 -10.44
CA ALA A 328 -2.40 -12.79 -9.67
C ALA A 328 -1.75 -11.52 -10.30
N VAL A 329 -1.71 -11.43 -11.64
CA VAL A 329 -1.26 -10.19 -12.32
C VAL A 329 -2.24 -9.04 -12.08
N LEU A 330 -3.55 -9.29 -12.09
CA LEU A 330 -4.56 -8.29 -11.77
C LEU A 330 -4.50 -7.84 -10.30
N GLU A 331 -4.35 -8.77 -9.35
CA GLU A 331 -4.15 -8.46 -7.92
C GLU A 331 -2.94 -7.52 -7.73
N GLY A 332 -1.78 -7.85 -8.32
CA GLY A 332 -0.61 -6.99 -8.30
C GLY A 332 -0.75 -5.68 -9.09
N VAL A 333 -1.75 -5.54 -9.97
CA VAL A 333 -2.10 -4.25 -10.61
C VAL A 333 -3.00 -3.41 -9.70
N MET A 334 -3.97 -4.01 -9.01
CA MET A 334 -4.82 -3.34 -8.02
C MET A 334 -3.98 -2.72 -6.89
N GLU A 335 -3.00 -3.46 -6.37
CA GLU A 335 -2.09 -2.97 -5.32
C GLU A 335 -1.27 -1.76 -5.81
N ARG A 336 -0.59 -1.88 -6.96
CA ARG A 336 0.24 -0.78 -7.50
C ARG A 336 -0.57 0.42 -7.99
N LEU A 337 -1.81 0.24 -8.44
CA LEU A 337 -2.74 1.35 -8.69
C LEU A 337 -3.06 2.11 -7.39
N SER A 338 -3.22 1.39 -6.28
CA SER A 338 -3.48 1.97 -4.95
C SER A 338 -2.26 2.74 -4.42
N GLU A 339 -1.07 2.16 -4.54
CA GLU A 339 0.20 2.81 -4.17
C GLU A 339 0.47 4.05 -5.02
N PHE A 340 0.23 3.98 -6.34
CA PHE A 340 0.32 5.11 -7.25
C PHE A 340 -0.65 6.24 -6.87
N ALA A 341 -1.91 5.90 -6.59
CA ALA A 341 -2.93 6.88 -6.17
C ALA A 341 -2.54 7.58 -4.86
N LEU A 342 -2.06 6.83 -3.85
CA LEU A 342 -1.55 7.39 -2.60
C LEU A 342 -0.30 8.26 -2.82
N GLY A 343 0.62 7.82 -3.69
CA GLY A 343 1.82 8.57 -4.05
C GLY A 343 1.49 9.93 -4.69
N VAL A 344 0.61 9.94 -5.70
CA VAL A 344 0.19 11.18 -6.38
C VAL A 344 -0.64 12.07 -5.44
N HIS A 345 -1.45 11.50 -4.55
CA HIS A 345 -2.15 12.26 -3.51
C HIS A 345 -1.16 13.00 -2.59
N ASN A 346 -0.14 12.31 -2.07
CA ASN A 346 0.89 12.90 -1.23
C ASN A 346 1.70 13.98 -1.96
N LEU A 347 1.96 13.79 -3.26
CA LEU A 347 2.60 14.77 -4.13
C LEU A 347 1.73 16.05 -4.30
N VAL A 348 0.43 15.90 -4.58
CA VAL A 348 -0.51 17.04 -4.71
C VAL A 348 -0.62 17.80 -3.38
N SER A 349 -0.67 17.10 -2.25
CA SER A 349 -0.71 17.72 -0.91
C SER A 349 0.57 18.50 -0.59
N LYS A 350 1.75 18.01 -0.99
CA LYS A 350 3.02 18.75 -0.86
C LYS A 350 3.05 20.04 -1.68
N LEU A 351 2.63 19.97 -2.96
CA LEU A 351 2.60 21.14 -3.85
C LEU A 351 1.65 22.23 -3.32
N ARG A 352 0.44 21.84 -2.89
CA ARG A 352 -0.51 22.77 -2.25
C ARG A 352 0.05 23.45 -1.00
N GLY A 353 0.87 22.73 -0.22
CA GLY A 353 1.54 23.28 0.97
C GLY A 353 2.65 24.29 0.68
N GLN A 354 3.21 24.30 -0.53
CA GLN A 354 4.25 25.24 -0.97
C GLN A 354 3.69 26.51 -1.64
N GLY A 355 2.37 26.60 -1.87
CA GLY A 355 1.76 27.74 -2.55
C GLY A 355 2.10 27.84 -4.04
N THR A 356 2.53 26.75 -4.68
CA THR A 356 2.85 26.69 -6.11
C THR A 356 1.64 27.12 -6.94
N GLY A 357 1.83 28.09 -7.84
CA GLY A 357 0.76 28.81 -8.55
C GLY A 357 0.06 28.04 -9.67
N ASP A 358 -0.73 28.79 -10.45
CA ASP A 358 -1.71 28.28 -11.43
C ASP A 358 -1.10 27.51 -12.63
N ASP A 359 0.22 27.54 -12.81
CA ASP A 359 0.92 26.86 -13.92
C ASP A 359 0.93 25.33 -13.79
N LEU A 360 0.68 24.76 -12.60
CA LEU A 360 0.69 23.30 -12.38
C LEU A 360 -0.70 22.66 -12.58
N PRO A 361 -0.79 21.47 -13.24
CA PRO A 361 -2.05 20.80 -13.52
C PRO A 361 -2.66 20.07 -12.29
N LEU A 362 -2.69 20.72 -11.12
CA LEU A 362 -3.13 20.16 -9.84
C LEU A 362 -4.56 19.57 -9.88
N LYS A 363 -5.45 20.14 -10.71
CA LYS A 363 -6.80 19.61 -10.94
C LYS A 363 -6.79 18.25 -11.65
N LEU A 364 -5.90 18.06 -12.62
CA LEU A 364 -5.73 16.81 -13.34
C LEU A 364 -5.00 15.77 -12.48
N LEU A 365 -3.98 16.18 -11.71
CA LEU A 365 -3.29 15.29 -10.76
C LEU A 365 -4.26 14.74 -9.70
N HIS A 366 -5.21 15.54 -9.20
CA HIS A 366 -6.28 15.04 -8.33
C HIS A 366 -7.21 14.06 -9.06
N GLN A 367 -7.59 14.32 -10.32
CA GLN A 367 -8.41 13.39 -11.12
C GLN A 367 -7.73 12.05 -11.38
N ILE A 368 -6.40 12.04 -11.54
CA ILE A 368 -5.57 10.84 -11.65
C ILE A 368 -5.65 9.99 -10.37
N VAL A 369 -5.62 10.61 -9.19
CA VAL A 369 -5.79 9.91 -7.89
C VAL A 369 -7.15 9.21 -7.84
N GLU A 370 -8.24 9.94 -8.07
CA GLU A 370 -9.59 9.36 -8.04
C GLU A 370 -9.77 8.25 -9.08
N SER A 371 -9.25 8.47 -10.30
CA SER A 371 -9.37 7.51 -11.40
C SER A 371 -8.53 6.25 -11.17
N ALA A 372 -7.38 6.35 -10.50
CA ALA A 372 -6.57 5.20 -10.10
C ALA A 372 -7.27 4.38 -8.99
N TRP A 373 -7.86 5.02 -7.97
CA TRP A 373 -8.65 4.33 -6.95
C TRP A 373 -9.87 3.61 -7.53
N VAL A 374 -10.64 4.28 -8.41
CA VAL A 374 -11.79 3.67 -9.10
C VAL A 374 -11.35 2.49 -9.98
N THR A 375 -10.23 2.62 -10.70
CA THR A 375 -9.70 1.52 -11.52
C THR A 375 -9.26 0.34 -10.67
N ALA A 376 -8.59 0.56 -9.53
CA ALA A 376 -8.20 -0.50 -8.60
C ALA A 376 -9.42 -1.26 -8.04
N HIS A 377 -10.47 -0.54 -7.66
CA HIS A 377 -11.73 -1.14 -7.21
C HIS A 377 -12.42 -1.95 -8.32
N ASP A 378 -12.35 -1.52 -9.58
CA ASP A 378 -12.87 -2.31 -10.71
C ASP A 378 -12.04 -3.55 -11.04
N VAL A 379 -10.74 -3.58 -10.72
CA VAL A 379 -9.96 -4.82 -10.75
C VAL A 379 -10.50 -5.80 -9.72
N MET A 380 -10.70 -5.35 -8.47
CA MET A 380 -11.28 -6.17 -7.39
C MET A 380 -12.64 -6.75 -7.80
N ARG A 381 -13.54 -5.91 -8.33
CA ARG A 381 -14.86 -6.36 -8.82
C ARG A 381 -14.77 -7.36 -9.98
N LEU A 382 -13.75 -7.32 -10.83
CA LEU A 382 -13.54 -8.32 -11.88
C LEU A 382 -13.00 -9.66 -11.31
N LEU A 383 -12.21 -9.62 -10.24
CA LEU A 383 -11.73 -10.81 -9.53
C LEU A 383 -12.86 -11.51 -8.76
N ASP A 384 -13.73 -10.75 -8.06
CA ASP A 384 -14.90 -11.29 -7.34
C ASP A 384 -15.90 -12.02 -8.26
N LEU A 385 -15.94 -11.66 -9.54
CA LEU A 385 -16.80 -12.31 -10.55
C LEU A 385 -16.26 -13.64 -11.07
N GLN A 386 -15.02 -14.04 -10.73
CA GLN A 386 -14.47 -15.31 -11.20
C GLN A 386 -15.14 -16.51 -10.50
N PRO A 387 -15.33 -17.66 -11.18
CA PRO A 387 -15.99 -18.81 -10.58
C PRO A 387 -15.21 -19.34 -9.37
N LYS A 388 -15.79 -19.22 -8.18
CA LYS A 388 -15.29 -19.87 -6.96
C LYS A 388 -15.14 -21.36 -7.24
N THR A 389 -13.93 -21.91 -7.04
CA THR A 389 -13.55 -23.28 -7.42
C THR A 389 -14.26 -24.33 -6.56
N SER A 390 -15.55 -24.48 -6.79
CA SER A 390 -16.40 -25.48 -6.16
C SER A 390 -15.93 -26.85 -6.63
N ALA A 391 -15.51 -27.69 -5.68
CA ALA A 391 -15.09 -29.06 -5.97
C ALA A 391 -16.31 -29.91 -6.40
N ILE A 392 -16.68 -29.80 -7.67
CA ILE A 392 -17.78 -30.55 -8.28
C ILE A 392 -17.18 -31.63 -9.18
N ASN A 393 -17.11 -32.83 -8.61
CA ASN A 393 -17.26 -34.12 -9.28
C ASN A 393 -16.54 -34.26 -10.63
N SER A 394 -15.30 -34.77 -10.59
CA SER A 394 -14.78 -35.54 -11.73
C SER A 394 -15.80 -36.63 -12.11
N PRO A 395 -16.15 -36.82 -13.40
CA PRO A 395 -16.96 -37.96 -13.79
C PRO A 395 -16.21 -39.25 -13.44
N ALA A 396 -16.89 -40.22 -12.84
CA ALA A 396 -16.28 -41.47 -12.43
C ALA A 396 -15.85 -42.29 -13.65
N VAL A 397 -14.57 -42.16 -14.03
CA VAL A 397 -13.92 -43.11 -14.93
C VAL A 397 -13.67 -44.38 -14.14
N GLU A 398 -14.38 -45.45 -14.47
CA GLU A 398 -14.11 -46.79 -13.94
C GLU A 398 -12.73 -47.28 -14.41
N ALA A 399 -11.70 -46.91 -13.66
CA ALA A 399 -10.35 -47.42 -13.84
C ALA A 399 -10.32 -48.89 -13.40
N GLY A 400 -10.61 -49.80 -14.34
CA GLY A 400 -10.61 -51.24 -14.11
C GLY A 400 -9.27 -51.72 -13.54
N ALA A 401 -9.25 -52.04 -12.25
CA ALA A 401 -8.05 -52.43 -11.54
C ALA A 401 -7.50 -53.77 -12.08
N ALA A 402 -6.36 -53.71 -12.77
CA ALA A 402 -5.69 -54.89 -13.28
C ALA A 402 -5.18 -55.76 -12.12
N LYS A 403 -5.70 -56.99 -12.04
CA LYS A 403 -5.27 -57.98 -11.05
C LYS A 403 -3.86 -58.49 -11.41
N PRO A 404 -2.87 -58.50 -10.49
CA PRO A 404 -1.71 -59.36 -10.63
C PRO A 404 -2.14 -60.84 -10.43
N ALA A 405 -1.44 -61.77 -11.08
CA ALA A 405 -1.70 -63.19 -10.97
C ALA A 405 -0.67 -63.88 -10.06
N ASN A 406 -1.13 -64.84 -9.24
CA ASN A 406 -0.60 -66.23 -9.25
C ASN A 406 -1.26 -67.12 -8.17
N ALA A 407 -0.92 -68.42 -8.24
CA ALA A 407 -1.04 -69.44 -7.19
C ALA A 407 -2.44 -70.07 -6.89
N THR A 408 -2.81 -71.03 -7.74
CA THR A 408 -3.17 -72.43 -7.39
C THR A 408 -4.23 -72.75 -6.32
N ARG A 409 -5.18 -73.62 -6.74
CA ARG A 409 -5.69 -74.86 -6.06
C ARG A 409 -7.19 -74.87 -5.65
N GLU A 410 -7.90 -75.89 -6.16
CA GLU A 410 -9.15 -76.58 -5.68
C GLU A 410 -10.37 -75.74 -5.20
N ALA A 411 -11.64 -76.11 -5.44
CA ALA A 411 -12.28 -77.13 -6.29
C ALA A 411 -13.84 -76.93 -6.33
N VAL A 412 -14.56 -77.81 -7.05
CA VAL A 412 -16.01 -78.13 -6.94
C VAL A 412 -17.06 -77.14 -7.51
N ALA A 413 -17.68 -77.57 -8.63
CA ALA A 413 -19.11 -77.43 -9.08
C ALA A 413 -19.80 -76.03 -9.13
N ALA A 414 -20.93 -75.81 -9.83
CA ALA A 414 -21.83 -76.71 -10.57
C ALA A 414 -22.44 -76.05 -11.84
N GLU A 415 -23.44 -76.70 -12.42
CA GLU A 415 -24.24 -76.39 -13.63
C GLU A 415 -24.96 -75.01 -13.62
N GLY A 416 -25.42 -74.43 -14.74
CA GLY A 416 -25.32 -74.87 -16.14
C GLY A 416 -26.25 -74.12 -17.14
N THR A 417 -26.17 -74.52 -18.42
CA THR A 417 -27.18 -74.39 -19.52
C THR A 417 -27.82 -73.04 -19.91
N SER A 418 -27.34 -72.49 -21.04
CA SER A 418 -28.15 -72.07 -22.23
C SER A 418 -29.00 -70.76 -22.17
N ALA A 419 -29.50 -70.15 -23.28
CA ALA A 419 -29.46 -70.49 -24.71
C ALA A 419 -29.56 -69.28 -25.70
N ARG A 420 -28.69 -69.27 -26.73
CA ARG A 420 -29.00 -69.18 -28.19
C ARG A 420 -30.06 -68.18 -28.75
N ARG A 421 -29.59 -67.13 -29.47
CA ARG A 421 -30.03 -66.61 -30.81
C ARG A 421 -29.13 -65.39 -31.16
N LYS A 422 -28.35 -65.27 -32.25
CA LYS A 422 -28.41 -65.61 -33.70
C LYS A 422 -29.21 -64.59 -34.57
N GLY A 423 -28.49 -63.65 -35.19
CA GLY A 423 -28.90 -62.78 -36.30
C GLY A 423 -27.66 -62.28 -37.08
N LYS A 424 -27.70 -62.13 -38.43
CA LYS A 424 -26.49 -61.92 -39.27
C LYS A 424 -26.76 -61.39 -40.70
N ALA A 425 -26.35 -60.15 -40.99
CA ALA A 425 -26.00 -59.57 -42.31
C ALA A 425 -25.46 -58.13 -42.05
N LYS A 426 -24.46 -57.51 -42.69
CA LYS A 426 -23.58 -57.75 -43.85
C LYS A 426 -24.16 -57.57 -45.27
N ARG A 427 -23.99 -56.35 -45.83
CA ARG A 427 -23.33 -56.12 -47.15
C ARG A 427 -22.90 -54.64 -47.34
N THR A 428 -22.03 -54.44 -48.32
CA THR A 428 -21.23 -53.24 -48.73
C THR A 428 -21.16 -53.26 -50.28
N PRO A 429 -20.45 -52.38 -51.05
CA PRO A 429 -19.75 -51.10 -50.78
C PRO A 429 -19.97 -50.01 -51.90
N SER A 430 -19.01 -49.07 -52.04
CA SER A 430 -18.55 -48.40 -53.29
C SER A 430 -19.36 -47.20 -53.83
N THR A 431 -18.80 -46.15 -54.46
CA THR A 431 -17.41 -45.60 -54.68
C THR A 431 -17.56 -44.13 -55.15
N LEU A 432 -16.58 -43.24 -55.38
CA LEU A 432 -15.09 -43.20 -55.51
C LEU A 432 -14.64 -41.84 -54.85
N ALA A 433 -13.48 -41.16 -54.98
CA ALA A 433 -12.17 -41.25 -55.66
C ALA A 433 -11.13 -40.34 -54.95
N GLY A 434 -9.87 -40.30 -55.42
CA GLY A 434 -8.84 -39.31 -55.02
C GLY A 434 -8.03 -39.72 -53.77
N SER A 435 -7.01 -40.58 -53.84
CA SER A 435 -5.72 -40.48 -54.55
C SER A 435 -4.82 -39.35 -54.02
N SER A 436 -3.53 -39.52 -53.71
CA SER A 436 -2.64 -40.71 -53.55
C SER A 436 -1.26 -40.18 -53.07
N ALA A 437 -0.29 -40.87 -52.45
CA ALA A 437 -0.03 -42.28 -52.09
C ALA A 437 0.83 -42.26 -50.77
N ARG A 438 1.63 -43.24 -50.31
CA ARG A 438 2.11 -44.58 -50.74
C ARG A 438 2.54 -45.37 -49.48
N ASP A 439 2.51 -46.70 -49.51
CA ASP A 439 2.88 -47.59 -48.40
C ASP A 439 4.28 -48.23 -48.48
N GLY A 440 4.79 -48.64 -47.32
CA GLY A 440 5.82 -49.68 -47.13
C GLY A 440 7.30 -49.21 -47.00
N THR A 441 8.14 -49.80 -46.14
CA THR A 441 7.93 -50.86 -45.13
C THR A 441 9.10 -50.88 -44.12
N GLN A 442 8.87 -51.31 -42.88
CA GLN A 442 9.86 -51.81 -41.89
C GLN A 442 11.06 -50.94 -41.49
N LEU A 443 11.32 -50.86 -40.18
CA LEU A 443 12.69 -50.78 -39.66
C LEU A 443 12.83 -51.69 -38.43
N GLN A 444 13.98 -52.37 -38.33
CA GLN A 444 14.32 -53.21 -37.18
C GLN A 444 15.11 -52.43 -36.13
N ILE A 445 15.24 -53.04 -34.95
CA ILE A 445 15.93 -52.52 -33.76
C ILE A 445 17.40 -52.23 -34.06
N ALA A 446 17.84 -50.98 -33.82
CA ALA A 446 19.23 -50.66 -33.54
C ALA A 446 19.32 -49.46 -32.58
N THR A 447 20.05 -49.68 -31.49
CA THR A 447 20.56 -48.72 -30.48
C THR A 447 20.51 -47.22 -30.81
N THR A 448 19.96 -46.42 -29.89
CA THR A 448 20.19 -44.97 -29.82
C THR A 448 20.42 -44.53 -28.38
N ASP A 449 21.37 -43.62 -28.16
CA ASP A 449 21.85 -43.26 -26.83
C ASP A 449 20.91 -42.37 -26.01
N LYS A 450 21.20 -42.27 -24.70
CA LYS A 450 20.49 -41.39 -23.75
C LYS A 450 20.59 -39.92 -24.16
N ALA A 451 19.50 -39.37 -24.69
CA ALA A 451 19.25 -37.93 -24.77
C ALA A 451 17.90 -37.60 -24.10
N THR A 452 17.93 -37.29 -22.81
CA THR A 452 16.72 -36.90 -22.07
C THR A 452 16.19 -35.56 -22.58
N ALA A 453 14.96 -35.54 -23.10
CA ALA A 453 14.29 -34.30 -23.49
C ALA A 453 14.14 -33.35 -22.28
N PRO A 454 14.35 -32.02 -22.45
CA PRO A 454 14.36 -31.10 -21.33
C PRO A 454 12.95 -30.93 -20.74
N ALA A 455 12.80 -31.28 -19.46
CA ALA A 455 11.59 -30.98 -18.69
C ALA A 455 11.27 -29.47 -18.73
N ALA A 456 9.98 -29.13 -18.87
CA ALA A 456 9.51 -27.76 -18.99
C ALA A 456 9.83 -26.96 -17.71
N LYS A 457 10.77 -26.02 -17.81
CA LYS A 457 11.15 -25.13 -16.70
C LYS A 457 10.22 -23.93 -16.66
N VAL A 458 9.51 -23.75 -15.55
CA VAL A 458 8.64 -22.59 -15.33
C VAL A 458 9.48 -21.43 -14.76
N VAL A 459 9.19 -20.22 -15.23
CA VAL A 459 9.79 -18.99 -14.69
C VAL A 459 9.04 -18.61 -13.42
N VAL A 460 9.76 -18.54 -12.30
CA VAL A 460 9.23 -18.07 -11.02
C VAL A 460 10.02 -16.83 -10.59
N LEU A 461 9.31 -15.81 -10.11
CA LEU A 461 9.95 -14.63 -9.50
C LEU A 461 10.44 -14.99 -8.10
N SER A 462 11.64 -14.54 -7.75
CA SER A 462 12.11 -14.52 -6.36
C SER A 462 11.56 -13.30 -5.62
N ASP A 463 11.62 -13.35 -4.28
CA ASP A 463 11.18 -12.27 -3.38
C ASP A 463 12.05 -10.99 -3.49
N LEU A 464 13.06 -11.00 -4.37
CA LEU A 464 13.91 -9.88 -4.76
C LEU A 464 13.79 -9.55 -6.27
N GLY A 465 12.68 -9.88 -6.90
CA GLY A 465 12.31 -9.48 -8.27
C GLY A 465 13.08 -10.14 -9.43
N THR A 466 14.13 -10.92 -9.14
CA THR A 466 14.90 -11.63 -10.18
C THR A 466 14.27 -12.97 -10.54
N LYS A 467 14.26 -13.29 -11.84
CA LYS A 467 13.62 -14.49 -12.42
C LYS A 467 14.53 -15.72 -12.26
N LYS A 468 14.03 -16.79 -11.65
CA LYS A 468 14.70 -18.09 -11.58
C LYS A 468 13.87 -19.16 -12.30
N LEU A 469 14.55 -20.09 -12.96
CA LEU A 469 13.92 -21.29 -13.55
C LEU A 469 13.87 -22.39 -12.48
N VAL A 470 12.69 -22.95 -12.24
CA VAL A 470 12.41 -23.91 -11.16
C VAL A 470 11.64 -25.12 -11.72
N SER A 471 11.67 -26.26 -11.02
CA SER A 471 10.89 -27.45 -11.40
C SER A 471 9.38 -27.23 -11.18
N ALA A 472 8.55 -27.95 -11.96
CA ALA A 472 7.10 -27.88 -11.82
C ALA A 472 6.62 -28.43 -10.45
N GLU A 473 7.34 -29.40 -9.89
CA GLU A 473 7.01 -30.04 -8.61
C GLU A 473 7.30 -29.11 -7.41
N GLU A 474 8.42 -28.37 -7.42
CA GLU A 474 8.69 -27.32 -6.43
C GLU A 474 7.65 -26.19 -6.48
N ALA A 475 7.20 -25.80 -7.67
CA ALA A 475 6.16 -24.80 -7.84
C ALA A 475 4.81 -25.27 -7.27
N HIS A 476 4.45 -26.53 -7.50
CA HIS A 476 3.22 -27.12 -6.97
C HIS A 476 3.26 -27.25 -5.44
N ALA A 477 4.37 -27.74 -4.86
CA ALA A 477 4.52 -27.90 -3.42
C ALA A 477 4.36 -26.58 -2.64
N ARG A 478 4.90 -25.46 -3.17
CA ARG A 478 4.72 -24.12 -2.60
C ARG A 478 3.26 -23.65 -2.68
N ALA A 479 2.59 -23.88 -3.80
CA ALA A 479 1.18 -23.51 -3.98
C ALA A 479 0.27 -24.25 -2.99
N THR A 480 0.44 -25.57 -2.83
CA THR A 480 -0.36 -26.38 -1.89
C THR A 480 -0.16 -25.92 -0.44
N SER A 481 1.09 -25.67 -0.03
CA SER A 481 1.38 -25.24 1.36
C SER A 481 0.75 -23.89 1.72
N SER A 482 0.61 -22.97 0.78
CA SER A 482 -0.09 -21.69 1.00
C SER A 482 -1.61 -21.89 1.01
N ALA A 483 -2.14 -22.60 0.00
CA ALA A 483 -3.58 -22.82 -0.16
C ALA A 483 -4.24 -23.48 1.06
N THR A 484 -3.57 -24.44 1.70
CA THR A 484 -4.10 -25.13 2.90
C THR A 484 -4.20 -24.20 4.12
N ALA A 485 -3.26 -23.26 4.28
CA ALA A 485 -3.31 -22.26 5.36
C ALA A 485 -4.42 -21.21 5.11
N HIS A 486 -4.58 -20.76 3.87
CA HIS A 486 -5.66 -19.85 3.49
C HIS A 486 -7.05 -20.48 3.67
N LEU A 487 -7.23 -21.76 3.33
CA LEU A 487 -8.55 -22.44 3.36
C LEU A 487 -9.22 -22.46 4.75
N ALA A 488 -8.44 -22.43 5.83
CA ALA A 488 -8.97 -22.45 7.20
C ALA A 488 -9.60 -21.11 7.64
N ILE A 489 -9.20 -20.00 7.02
CA ILE A 489 -9.60 -18.63 7.44
C ILE A 489 -11.00 -18.26 6.90
N TRP A 490 -11.41 -18.83 5.77
CA TRP A 490 -12.59 -18.39 5.01
C TRP A 490 -13.93 -19.02 5.44
N GLN A 491 -13.96 -19.74 6.57
CA GLN A 491 -15.14 -20.52 7.01
C GLN A 491 -16.08 -19.78 7.98
N ALA A 492 -15.81 -18.51 8.30
CA ALA A 492 -16.66 -17.68 9.16
C ALA A 492 -17.13 -16.42 8.42
N PRO A 493 -18.44 -16.12 8.35
CA PRO A 493 -18.91 -14.89 7.73
C PRO A 493 -18.60 -13.67 8.63
N PRO A 494 -17.83 -12.68 8.17
CA PRO A 494 -17.62 -11.46 8.93
C PRO A 494 -18.93 -10.67 9.03
N SER A 495 -19.34 -10.29 10.25
CA SER A 495 -20.52 -9.46 10.45
C SER A 495 -20.18 -7.96 10.41
N MET A 496 -21.14 -7.14 9.99
CA MET A 496 -21.03 -5.67 10.05
C MET A 496 -20.69 -5.16 11.46
N GLU A 497 -21.25 -5.80 12.49
CA GLU A 497 -20.93 -5.49 13.88
C GLU A 497 -19.46 -5.79 14.22
N THR A 498 -18.91 -6.90 13.69
CA THR A 498 -17.49 -7.23 13.87
C THR A 498 -16.59 -6.22 13.14
N LEU A 499 -16.99 -5.73 11.96
CA LEU A 499 -16.29 -4.64 11.27
C LEU A 499 -16.34 -3.33 12.09
N ALA A 500 -17.53 -2.93 12.58
CA ALA A 500 -17.71 -1.70 13.34
C ALA A 500 -16.79 -1.64 14.57
N ARG A 501 -16.79 -2.68 15.42
CA ARG A 501 -15.88 -2.80 16.58
C ARG A 501 -14.40 -2.74 16.18
N LEU A 502 -14.05 -3.18 14.98
CA LEU A 502 -12.67 -3.22 14.49
C LEU A 502 -12.23 -1.87 13.90
N LEU A 503 -13.17 -1.07 13.37
CA LEU A 503 -12.95 0.34 13.04
C LEU A 503 -12.84 1.21 14.31
N GLU A 504 -13.68 0.97 15.31
CA GLU A 504 -13.51 1.57 16.65
C GLU A 504 -12.15 1.23 17.26
N ARG A 505 -11.69 -0.03 17.12
CA ARG A 505 -10.35 -0.43 17.59
C ARG A 505 -9.23 0.21 16.77
N LEU A 506 -9.38 0.34 15.45
CA LEU A 506 -8.43 1.08 14.61
C LEU A 506 -8.25 2.52 15.10
N ASP A 507 -9.34 3.23 15.36
CA ASP A 507 -9.29 4.60 15.89
C ASP A 507 -8.70 4.66 17.31
N ALA A 508 -9.06 3.73 18.20
CA ALA A 508 -8.46 3.65 19.53
C ALA A 508 -6.94 3.39 19.50
N LEU A 509 -6.46 2.54 18.58
CA LEU A 509 -5.03 2.26 18.40
C LEU A 509 -4.26 3.50 17.87
N LEU A 510 -4.90 4.34 17.05
CA LEU A 510 -4.31 5.59 16.54
C LEU A 510 -4.21 6.71 17.58
N GLN A 511 -4.89 6.59 18.73
CA GLN A 511 -4.79 7.53 19.87
C GLN A 511 -3.70 7.14 20.88
N PHE A 512 -2.86 6.14 20.59
CA PHE A 512 -1.81 5.69 21.51
C PHE A 512 -0.73 6.78 21.74
N ASP A 513 -0.60 7.24 23.00
CA ASP A 513 0.38 8.25 23.41
C ASP A 513 1.82 7.69 23.49
N LEU A 514 2.40 7.48 22.30
CA LEU A 514 3.80 7.10 22.10
C LEU A 514 4.76 8.15 22.71
N ALA A 515 4.42 9.43 22.60
CA ALA A 515 5.18 10.51 23.22
C ALA A 515 5.14 10.41 24.76
N GLY A 516 4.05 9.93 25.35
CA GLY A 516 3.93 9.60 26.77
C GLY A 516 4.89 8.51 27.22
N GLN A 517 5.07 7.47 26.40
CA GLN A 517 6.04 6.42 26.69
C GLN A 517 7.48 6.97 26.65
N GLN A 518 7.80 7.84 25.68
CA GLN A 518 9.08 8.53 25.61
C GLN A 518 9.31 9.50 26.78
N ARG A 519 8.26 10.20 27.25
CA ARG A 519 8.29 11.04 28.46
C ARG A 519 8.58 10.20 29.71
N ALA A 520 7.91 9.05 29.88
CA ALA A 520 8.11 8.15 31.02
C ALA A 520 9.56 7.62 31.09
N VAL A 521 10.13 7.16 29.97
CA VAL A 521 11.56 6.76 29.90
C VAL A 521 12.50 7.93 30.20
N SER A 522 12.15 9.15 29.79
CA SER A 522 12.96 10.34 30.06
C SER A 522 12.95 10.71 31.55
N GLN A 523 11.82 10.54 32.23
CA GLN A 523 11.65 10.72 33.67
C GLN A 523 12.34 9.61 34.48
N ALA A 524 12.31 8.36 34.00
CA ALA A 524 12.96 7.22 34.63
C ALA A 524 14.46 7.46 34.92
N ARG A 525 15.15 8.24 34.08
CA ARG A 525 16.58 8.61 34.26
C ARG A 525 16.89 9.44 35.52
N GLN A 526 15.88 9.96 36.20
CA GLN A 526 15.99 10.69 37.47
C GLN A 526 15.54 9.85 38.68
N MET A 527 15.02 8.64 38.44
CA MET A 527 14.58 7.71 39.48
C MET A 527 15.75 6.89 40.02
N LYS A 528 15.47 6.08 41.05
CA LYS A 528 16.42 5.07 41.57
C LYS A 528 16.71 4.02 40.48
N PRO A 529 17.94 3.48 40.36
CA PRO A 529 18.31 2.59 39.25
C PRO A 529 17.46 1.32 39.08
N GLU A 530 16.94 0.72 40.16
CA GLU A 530 15.97 -0.38 40.04
C GLU A 530 14.61 0.09 39.52
N ASP A 531 14.09 1.18 40.09
CA ASP A 531 12.75 1.70 39.77
C ASP A 531 12.71 2.22 38.31
N ALA A 532 13.82 2.80 37.85
CA ALA A 532 14.04 3.20 36.47
C ALA A 532 14.04 2.01 35.50
N ASP A 533 14.68 0.90 35.88
CA ASP A 533 14.74 -0.34 35.09
C ASP A 533 13.35 -0.98 34.96
N HIS A 534 12.56 -0.99 36.05
CA HIS A 534 11.16 -1.43 36.03
C HIS A 534 10.25 -0.54 35.16
N VAL A 535 10.45 0.78 35.15
CA VAL A 535 9.68 1.69 34.28
C VAL A 535 10.06 1.49 32.81
N VAL A 536 11.33 1.25 32.50
CA VAL A 536 11.78 0.93 31.13
C VAL A 536 11.19 -0.40 30.66
N ASP A 537 11.17 -1.43 31.50
CA ASP A 537 10.54 -2.73 31.19
C ASP A 537 9.05 -2.59 30.90
N ALA A 538 8.28 -1.93 31.78
CA ALA A 538 6.85 -1.73 31.59
C ALA A 538 6.53 -0.91 30.32
N VAL A 539 7.42 0.00 29.91
CA VAL A 539 7.31 0.71 28.63
C VAL A 539 7.64 -0.20 27.43
N ILE A 540 8.70 -1.02 27.51
CA ILE A 540 9.05 -1.98 26.44
C ILE A 540 7.90 -2.97 26.23
N GLU A 541 7.40 -3.59 27.31
CA GLU A 541 6.26 -4.52 27.28
C GLU A 541 5.03 -3.86 26.64
N ARG A 542 4.64 -2.67 27.13
CA ARG A 542 3.50 -1.92 26.57
C ARG A 542 3.68 -1.57 25.09
N LEU A 543 4.86 -1.17 24.64
CA LEU A 543 5.15 -0.88 23.23
C LEU A 543 5.08 -2.14 22.36
N GLN A 544 5.59 -3.28 22.85
CA GLN A 544 5.52 -4.57 22.16
C GLN A 544 4.08 -5.08 22.06
N THR A 545 3.31 -5.03 23.15
CA THR A 545 1.87 -5.39 23.17
C THR A 545 1.09 -4.52 22.20
N GLN A 546 1.26 -3.19 22.25
CA GLN A 546 0.56 -2.27 21.34
C GLN A 546 0.93 -2.55 19.87
N ALA A 547 2.21 -2.80 19.57
CA ALA A 547 2.65 -3.12 18.22
C ALA A 547 2.06 -4.44 17.69
N ALA A 548 1.92 -5.46 18.55
CA ALA A 548 1.27 -6.71 18.22
C ALA A 548 -0.23 -6.53 17.95
N GLU A 549 -0.94 -5.71 18.74
CA GLU A 549 -2.33 -5.36 18.47
C GLU A 549 -2.51 -4.57 17.17
N MET A 550 -1.61 -3.60 16.88
CA MET A 550 -1.61 -2.88 15.61
C MET A 550 -1.42 -3.83 14.42
N GLN A 551 -0.56 -4.83 14.55
CA GLN A 551 -0.35 -5.86 13.54
C GLN A 551 -1.57 -6.79 13.38
N ALA A 552 -2.24 -7.17 14.47
CA ALA A 552 -3.46 -7.98 14.43
C ALA A 552 -4.63 -7.21 13.81
N CYS A 553 -4.75 -5.91 14.09
CA CYS A 553 -5.73 -5.01 13.46
C CYS A 553 -5.46 -4.84 11.96
N GLU A 554 -4.19 -4.61 11.57
CA GLU A 554 -3.79 -4.56 10.16
C GLU A 554 -4.13 -5.86 9.42
N GLY A 555 -3.78 -7.03 9.99
CA GLY A 555 -4.10 -8.33 9.39
C GLY A 555 -5.60 -8.56 9.25
N SER A 556 -6.38 -8.16 10.26
CA SER A 556 -7.84 -8.26 10.21
C SER A 556 -8.46 -7.33 9.16
N LEU A 557 -7.92 -6.12 8.95
CA LEU A 557 -8.36 -5.21 7.90
C LEU A 557 -7.72 -5.50 6.53
N ALA A 558 -6.79 -6.46 6.45
CA ALA A 558 -6.28 -7.02 5.21
C ALA A 558 -7.14 -8.19 4.70
N GLU A 559 -7.97 -8.80 5.55
CA GLU A 559 -8.88 -9.88 5.19
C GLU A 559 -9.88 -9.44 4.10
N PRO A 560 -9.89 -10.06 2.90
CA PRO A 560 -10.72 -9.60 1.78
C PRO A 560 -12.22 -9.55 2.11
N GLY A 561 -12.72 -10.55 2.84
CA GLY A 561 -14.12 -10.64 3.26
C GLY A 561 -14.59 -9.48 4.13
N ARG A 562 -13.68 -8.79 4.84
CA ARG A 562 -14.00 -7.59 5.64
C ARG A 562 -13.85 -6.29 4.87
N ARG A 563 -12.97 -6.24 3.86
CA ARG A 563 -12.85 -5.08 2.96
C ARG A 563 -14.09 -4.88 2.08
N ILE A 564 -14.72 -5.98 1.66
CA ILE A 564 -15.97 -5.99 0.89
C ILE A 564 -17.15 -5.33 1.65
N LEU A 565 -17.08 -5.28 2.99
CA LEU A 565 -18.09 -4.67 3.86
C LEU A 565 -17.89 -3.15 4.09
N LEU A 566 -16.79 -2.56 3.61
CA LEU A 566 -16.56 -1.11 3.70
C LEU A 566 -17.33 -0.37 2.60
N THR A 567 -17.97 0.76 2.95
CA THR A 567 -18.53 1.64 1.91
C THR A 567 -17.41 2.28 1.08
N PRO A 568 -17.63 2.64 -0.20
CA PRO A 568 -16.62 3.33 -1.00
C PRO A 568 -16.18 4.70 -0.44
N THR A 569 -16.95 5.30 0.47
CA THR A 569 -16.54 6.49 1.25
C THR A 569 -15.64 6.16 2.43
N GLN A 570 -15.80 4.99 3.06
CA GLN A 570 -14.95 4.50 4.14
C GLN A 570 -13.61 3.96 3.64
N VAL A 571 -13.54 3.38 2.44
CA VAL A 571 -12.32 2.75 1.91
C VAL A 571 -11.09 3.70 1.93
N PRO A 572 -11.15 4.96 1.44
CA PRO A 572 -10.02 5.89 1.54
C PRO A 572 -9.65 6.27 2.98
N GLU A 573 -10.65 6.44 3.86
CA GLU A 573 -10.45 6.79 5.27
C GLU A 573 -9.75 5.66 6.02
N VAL A 574 -10.25 4.43 5.89
CA VAL A 574 -9.68 3.23 6.53
C VAL A 574 -8.31 2.90 5.96
N HIS A 575 -8.06 3.14 4.67
CA HIS A 575 -6.73 3.02 4.08
C HIS A 575 -5.76 4.06 4.66
N GLY A 576 -6.15 5.33 4.77
CA GLY A 576 -5.32 6.38 5.39
C GLY A 576 -5.01 6.09 6.87
N LYS A 577 -6.02 5.63 7.63
CA LYS A 577 -5.87 5.15 9.01
C LYS A 577 -4.90 3.96 9.09
N LEU A 578 -5.00 2.98 8.19
CA LEU A 578 -4.08 1.84 8.11
C LEU A 578 -2.63 2.24 7.81
N VAL A 579 -2.40 3.17 6.88
CA VAL A 579 -1.05 3.67 6.56
C VAL A 579 -0.43 4.34 7.80
N ARG A 580 -1.20 5.16 8.51
CA ARG A 580 -0.78 5.77 9.78
C ARG A 580 -0.51 4.72 10.87
N LEU A 581 -1.34 3.67 10.95
CA LEU A 581 -1.17 2.55 11.88
C LEU A 581 0.14 1.78 11.62
N LYS A 582 0.46 1.47 10.36
CA LYS A 582 1.74 0.84 9.96
C LYS A 582 2.95 1.67 10.41
N MET A 583 2.88 2.98 10.24
CA MET A 583 3.93 3.92 10.66
C MET A 583 4.09 3.92 12.20
N MET A 584 2.99 4.09 12.93
CA MET A 584 3.01 4.06 14.41
C MET A 584 3.50 2.70 14.96
N ARG A 585 3.17 1.58 14.30
CA ARG A 585 3.71 0.26 14.66
C ARG A 585 5.24 0.22 14.46
N ALA A 586 5.74 0.68 13.32
CA ALA A 586 7.17 0.70 13.04
C ALA A 586 7.94 1.59 14.03
N GLU A 587 7.39 2.74 14.40
CA GLU A 587 7.94 3.61 15.45
C GLU A 587 7.91 2.93 16.83
N ALA A 588 6.82 2.28 17.21
CA ALA A 588 6.71 1.56 18.49
C ALA A 588 7.67 0.37 18.58
N GLN A 589 7.81 -0.42 17.51
CA GLN A 589 8.77 -1.54 17.41
C GLN A 589 10.22 -1.03 17.44
N GLY A 590 10.52 0.02 16.67
CA GLY A 590 11.84 0.65 16.65
C GLY A 590 12.22 1.24 18.01
N LEU A 591 11.28 1.89 18.70
CA LEU A 591 11.48 2.40 20.05
C LEU A 591 11.67 1.27 21.07
N ALA A 592 10.80 0.27 21.09
CA ALA A 592 10.92 -0.87 22.01
C ALA A 592 12.27 -1.58 21.88
N LYS A 593 12.68 -1.90 20.65
CA LYS A 593 14.01 -2.47 20.36
C LYS A 593 15.15 -1.55 20.81
N THR A 594 15.06 -0.25 20.50
CA THR A 594 16.07 0.75 20.91
C THR A 594 16.17 0.90 22.43
N LEU A 595 15.08 0.70 23.17
CA LEU A 595 15.05 0.74 24.63
C LEU A 595 15.66 -0.53 25.22
N ASP A 596 15.30 -1.71 24.70
CA ASP A 596 15.81 -3.01 25.13
C ASP A 596 17.34 -3.11 24.93
N GLU A 597 17.83 -2.84 23.72
CA GLU A 597 19.26 -2.76 23.38
C GLU A 597 20.06 -1.78 24.26
N ARG A 598 19.38 -0.79 24.85
CA ARG A 598 19.98 0.28 25.66
C ARG A 598 19.56 0.23 27.13
N ARG A 599 18.88 -0.82 27.58
CA ARG A 599 18.37 -0.95 28.95
C ARG A 599 19.52 -0.93 29.96
N ALA A 600 20.49 -1.82 29.78
CA ALA A 600 21.67 -1.90 30.66
C ALA A 600 22.47 -0.58 30.70
N LEU A 601 22.63 0.10 29.55
CA LEU A 601 23.29 1.41 29.48
C LEU A 601 22.48 2.50 30.21
N THR A 602 21.16 2.49 30.06
CA THR A 602 20.26 3.43 30.74
C THR A 602 20.32 3.25 32.26
N ARG A 603 20.32 2.00 32.73
CA ARG A 603 20.50 1.62 34.14
C ARG A 603 21.86 2.08 34.69
N ILE A 604 22.93 1.97 33.92
CA ILE A 604 24.26 2.51 34.25
C ILE A 604 24.25 4.05 34.31
N GLU A 605 23.63 4.75 33.35
CA GLU A 605 23.50 6.21 33.39
C GLU A 605 22.74 6.69 34.63
N CYS A 606 21.68 5.99 35.05
CA CYS A 606 20.98 6.27 36.31
C CYS A 606 21.92 6.13 37.53
N MET A 607 22.77 5.10 37.57
CA MET A 607 23.75 4.94 38.65
C MET A 607 24.81 6.05 38.69
N LYS A 608 25.13 6.67 37.54
CA LYS A 608 26.05 7.82 37.47
C LYS A 608 25.43 9.11 38.02
N THR A 609 24.11 9.28 37.94
CA THR A 609 23.39 10.51 38.31
C THR A 609 22.64 10.44 39.65
N TYR A 610 22.39 9.24 40.18
CA TYR A 610 21.54 9.06 41.36
C TYR A 610 22.16 9.63 42.65
N GLY A 611 21.45 10.55 43.30
CA GLY A 611 21.93 11.31 44.47
C GLY A 611 22.18 10.50 45.75
N PHE A 612 21.84 9.20 45.78
CA PHE A 612 22.02 8.31 46.93
C PHE A 612 22.98 7.15 46.59
N PRO A 613 24.29 7.42 46.45
CA PRO A 613 25.27 6.40 46.07
C PRO A 613 25.41 5.29 47.12
N SER A 614 25.71 4.06 46.67
CA SER A 614 25.83 2.86 47.51
C SER A 614 26.93 1.94 46.98
N GLN A 615 27.50 1.08 47.83
CA GLN A 615 28.56 0.14 47.41
C GLN A 615 28.15 -0.67 46.17
N LYS A 616 26.93 -1.23 46.16
CA LYS A 616 26.34 -1.96 45.03
C LYS A 616 26.44 -1.22 43.70
N TYR A 617 26.10 0.07 43.68
CA TYR A 617 26.17 0.88 42.45
C TYR A 617 27.61 1.18 42.06
N LEU A 618 28.50 1.46 43.03
CA LEU A 618 29.92 1.72 42.74
C LEU A 618 30.63 0.46 42.22
N GLU A 619 30.28 -0.73 42.71
CA GLU A 619 30.76 -2.02 42.21
C GLU A 619 30.30 -2.27 40.78
N GLN A 620 29.01 -2.06 40.49
CA GLN A 620 28.46 -2.21 39.13
C GLN A 620 29.07 -1.20 38.14
N LEU A 621 29.27 0.06 38.55
CA LEU A 621 29.95 1.06 37.74
C LEU A 621 31.45 0.75 37.52
N ARG A 622 32.15 0.18 38.51
CA ARG A 622 33.54 -0.29 38.31
C ARG A 622 33.61 -1.48 37.36
N ALA A 623 32.72 -2.46 37.51
CA ALA A 623 32.65 -3.63 36.64
C ALA A 623 32.36 -3.27 35.17
N ALA A 624 31.54 -2.24 34.94
CA ALA A 624 31.30 -1.67 33.61
C ALA A 624 32.47 -0.80 33.08
N GLY A 625 33.54 -0.57 33.86
CA GLY A 625 34.62 0.34 33.51
C GLY A 625 34.20 1.81 33.45
N GLU A 626 33.11 2.18 34.10
CA GLU A 626 32.44 3.49 34.02
C GLU A 626 32.79 4.45 35.17
N LEU A 627 33.56 3.95 36.15
CA LEU A 627 33.96 4.67 37.35
C LEU A 627 35.37 4.29 37.79
N ALA A 628 36.23 5.29 37.93
CA ALA A 628 37.55 5.17 38.52
C ALA A 628 37.73 6.22 39.65
N PRO A 629 38.64 6.00 40.61
CA PRO A 629 39.12 7.08 41.46
C PRO A 629 39.84 8.12 40.60
N ALA A 630 39.51 9.40 40.78
CA ALA A 630 40.12 10.49 40.01
C ALA A 630 41.39 11.04 40.65
N ASP A 631 41.50 10.92 41.97
CA ASP A 631 42.56 11.49 42.79
C ASP A 631 43.09 10.42 43.78
N LEU A 632 44.35 10.57 44.21
CA LEU A 632 44.87 9.89 45.40
C LEU A 632 44.06 10.31 46.65
N PRO A 633 44.04 9.49 47.73
CA PRO A 633 43.39 9.88 48.97
C PRO A 633 44.06 11.11 49.57
N ARG A 634 43.26 11.93 50.26
CA ARG A 634 43.75 13.10 50.97
C ARG A 634 43.25 13.12 52.41
N ALA A 635 44.16 13.23 53.37
CA ALA A 635 43.82 13.47 54.76
C ALA A 635 43.21 14.88 54.94
N LEU A 636 42.06 14.99 55.62
CA LEU A 636 41.33 16.25 55.76
C LEU A 636 41.84 17.16 56.90
N LYS A 637 42.83 16.73 57.68
CA LYS A 637 43.44 17.50 58.79
C LYS A 637 44.98 17.41 58.82
N GLY A 638 45.62 17.21 57.67
CA GLY A 638 47.05 16.88 57.60
C GLY A 638 47.33 15.40 57.87
N GLU A 639 48.60 14.99 57.78
CA GLU A 639 49.06 13.64 58.08
C GLU A 639 49.98 13.60 59.31
N PRO A 640 50.00 12.50 60.09
CA PRO A 640 49.11 11.33 59.98
C PRO A 640 47.67 11.65 60.38
N GLY A 641 46.70 11.17 59.59
CA GLY A 641 45.29 11.53 59.68
C GLY A 641 44.39 10.41 60.19
N VAL A 642 43.20 10.78 60.68
CA VAL A 642 42.12 9.84 61.06
C VAL A 642 40.90 9.89 60.12
N LEU A 643 40.92 10.79 59.13
CA LEU A 643 39.85 11.01 58.17
C LEU A 643 40.42 11.41 56.81
N PHE A 644 40.13 10.58 55.81
CA PHE A 644 40.59 10.72 54.44
C PHE A 644 39.43 10.82 53.47
N GLN A 645 39.65 11.50 52.35
CA GLN A 645 38.69 11.65 51.27
C GLN A 645 39.28 11.16 49.95
N VAL A 646 38.47 10.45 49.15
CA VAL A 646 38.79 10.07 47.76
C VAL A 646 37.67 10.58 46.84
N LYS A 647 38.05 11.19 45.72
CA LYS A 647 37.11 11.59 44.64
C LYS A 647 36.91 10.42 43.69
N LEU A 648 35.67 10.02 43.47
CA LEU A 648 35.29 9.11 42.38
C LEU A 648 34.61 9.94 41.29
N GLN A 649 35.12 9.88 40.06
CA GLN A 649 34.56 10.60 38.92
C GLN A 649 33.96 9.58 37.94
N PRO A 650 32.63 9.52 37.79
CA PRO A 650 32.04 8.77 36.69
C PRO A 650 32.50 9.34 35.35
N LYS A 651 32.68 8.46 34.36
CA LYS A 651 32.81 8.87 32.95
C LYS A 651 31.56 9.61 32.48
N ALA A 652 31.71 10.41 31.43
CA ALA A 652 30.63 11.16 30.79
C ALA A 652 29.37 10.30 30.52
N LEU A 653 28.23 10.97 30.51
CA LEU A 653 26.98 10.45 29.96
C LEU A 653 27.04 10.41 28.43
N ARG A 654 26.11 9.69 27.80
CA ARG A 654 26.07 9.50 26.33
C ARG A 654 25.77 10.78 25.54
N ASN A 655 25.34 11.85 26.22
CA ASN A 655 25.22 13.21 25.67
C ASN A 655 26.47 14.09 25.89
N GLY A 656 27.58 13.51 26.37
CA GLY A 656 28.83 14.23 26.67
C GLY A 656 28.85 14.97 28.02
N ALA A 657 27.74 15.06 28.75
CA ALA A 657 27.70 15.73 30.04
C ALA A 657 28.47 14.94 31.11
N MET A 658 29.30 15.61 31.90
CA MET A 658 30.03 15.00 33.01
C MET A 658 29.16 14.91 34.28
N PRO A 659 28.97 13.72 34.87
CA PRO A 659 28.24 13.59 36.14
C PRO A 659 28.97 14.26 37.32
N SER A 660 28.19 14.69 38.32
CA SER A 660 28.71 15.13 39.62
C SER A 660 29.62 14.05 40.25
N PRO A 661 30.80 14.42 40.82
CA PRO A 661 31.68 13.46 41.46
C PRO A 661 31.08 12.91 42.77
N MET A 662 31.37 11.65 43.06
CA MET A 662 31.04 11.02 44.33
C MET A 662 32.24 11.06 45.27
N TRP A 663 32.00 11.17 46.57
CA TRP A 663 33.04 11.40 47.57
C TRP A 663 33.02 10.29 48.61
N VAL A 664 34.09 9.49 48.62
CA VAL A 664 34.32 8.45 49.63
C VAL A 664 35.05 9.06 50.82
N HIS A 665 34.56 8.78 52.02
CA HIS A 665 35.14 9.15 53.29
C HIS A 665 35.58 7.90 54.06
N ILE A 666 36.84 7.86 54.44
CA ILE A 666 37.48 6.76 55.18
C ILE A 666 37.88 7.29 56.55
N HIS A 667 37.36 6.68 57.61
CA HIS A 667 37.70 6.98 59.00
C HIS A 667 38.50 5.81 59.59
N THR A 668 39.62 6.09 60.25
CA THR A 668 40.44 5.10 60.96
C THR A 668 40.37 5.31 62.47
N LYS A 669 40.60 4.24 63.26
CA LYS A 669 40.58 4.31 64.73
C LYS A 669 41.82 5.00 65.31
N ARG A 670 42.91 5.04 64.55
CA ARG A 670 44.20 5.66 64.89
C ARG A 670 44.73 6.51 63.73
N PRO A 671 45.59 7.51 63.98
CA PRO A 671 46.27 8.24 62.92
C PRO A 671 47.10 7.32 62.03
N VAL A 672 47.03 7.51 60.71
CA VAL A 672 47.82 6.78 59.70
C VAL A 672 48.25 7.71 58.56
N HIS A 673 49.18 7.26 57.72
CA HIS A 673 49.51 7.93 56.45
C HIS A 673 48.67 7.39 55.29
N THR A 674 48.40 8.21 54.27
CA THR A 674 47.62 7.80 53.09
C THR A 674 48.14 6.52 52.43
N GLY A 675 49.47 6.37 52.33
CA GLY A 675 50.11 5.18 51.75
C GLY A 675 49.85 3.87 52.50
N GLN A 676 49.41 3.93 53.77
CA GLN A 676 49.10 2.78 54.63
C GLN A 676 47.64 2.31 54.49
N LEU A 677 46.73 3.13 53.95
CA LEU A 677 45.30 2.83 53.90
C LEU A 677 44.96 1.57 53.09
N ALA A 678 45.76 1.25 52.05
CA ALA A 678 45.56 0.08 51.21
C ALA A 678 45.96 -1.25 51.90
N THR A 679 46.82 -1.18 52.92
CA THR A 679 47.39 -2.33 53.63
C THR A 679 46.89 -2.46 55.08
N LEU A 680 45.96 -1.59 55.49
CA LEU A 680 45.40 -1.53 56.84
C LEU A 680 44.41 -2.69 57.11
N ASP A 681 44.41 -3.26 58.31
CA ASP A 681 43.44 -4.30 58.70
C ASP A 681 42.01 -3.76 58.74
N ASP A 682 41.02 -4.58 58.34
CA ASP A 682 39.59 -4.21 58.34
C ASP A 682 39.12 -3.76 59.75
N ALA A 683 39.74 -4.29 60.81
CA ALA A 683 39.47 -3.93 62.20
C ALA A 683 39.97 -2.53 62.61
N ASP A 684 40.91 -1.93 61.88
CA ASP A 684 41.47 -0.59 62.17
C ASP A 684 40.61 0.56 61.57
N PHE A 685 39.68 0.22 60.67
CA PHE A 685 38.71 1.18 60.14
C PHE A 685 37.61 1.45 61.18
N ALA A 686 37.25 2.71 61.35
CA ALA A 686 36.13 3.13 62.19
C ALA A 686 34.82 3.22 61.39
N ALA A 687 34.89 3.75 60.15
CA ALA A 687 33.77 3.81 59.22
C ALA A 687 34.23 4.13 57.79
N CYS A 688 33.60 3.53 56.79
CA CYS A 688 33.74 3.88 55.38
C CYS A 688 32.36 4.21 54.79
N HIS A 689 32.23 5.34 54.09
CA HIS A 689 30.97 5.71 53.43
C HIS A 689 31.18 6.60 52.20
N VAL A 690 30.19 6.62 51.30
CA VAL A 690 30.13 7.52 50.13
C VAL A 690 29.01 8.56 50.29
N LYS A 691 29.22 9.75 49.73
CA LYS A 691 28.25 10.85 49.57
C LYS A 691 28.22 11.34 48.12
N SER A 692 27.13 12.01 47.75
CA SER A 692 27.06 12.79 46.51
C SER A 692 27.92 14.07 46.59
N ASN A 693 28.00 14.84 45.50
CA ASN A 693 28.74 16.11 45.49
C ASN A 693 28.04 17.19 46.34
N GLU A 694 26.71 17.22 46.31
CA GLU A 694 25.87 18.20 47.01
C GLU A 694 25.99 18.01 48.53
N GLN A 695 26.06 16.75 48.98
CA GLN A 695 26.21 16.40 50.40
C GLN A 695 27.66 16.42 50.89
N ARG A 696 28.63 16.83 50.05
CA ARG A 696 30.04 16.94 50.43
C ARG A 696 30.22 18.02 51.50
N GLY A 697 30.88 17.65 52.59
CA GLY A 697 31.12 18.54 53.73
C GLY A 697 29.96 18.61 54.73
N TYR A 698 28.75 18.18 54.37
CA TYR A 698 27.64 18.13 55.32
C TYR A 698 27.98 17.10 56.42
N ASN A 699 27.81 17.52 57.68
CA ASN A 699 28.16 16.78 58.88
C ASN A 699 27.02 16.85 59.93
N GLN A 700 27.23 16.32 61.13
CA GLN A 700 26.20 16.35 62.17
C GLN A 700 25.85 17.77 62.63
N GLN A 701 26.82 18.69 62.70
CA GLN A 701 26.58 20.09 63.08
C GLN A 701 25.67 20.79 62.05
N TRP A 702 25.86 20.51 60.76
CA TRP A 702 25.01 21.01 59.68
C TRP A 702 23.57 20.48 59.78
N GLN A 703 23.36 19.20 60.13
CA GLN A 703 22.02 18.66 60.37
C GLN A 703 21.36 19.31 61.60
N ASN A 704 22.10 19.44 62.70
CA ASN A 704 21.60 20.08 63.91
C ASN A 704 21.22 21.55 63.66
N ALA A 705 22.01 22.29 62.86
CA ALA A 705 21.68 23.65 62.46
C ALA A 705 20.43 23.74 61.57
N ARG A 706 20.23 22.78 60.65
CA ARG A 706 19.00 22.71 59.83
C ARG A 706 17.75 22.39 60.65
N ALA A 707 17.85 21.47 61.61
CA ALA A 707 16.79 21.17 62.55
C ALA A 707 16.43 22.40 63.40
N ALA A 708 17.43 23.15 63.88
CA ALA A 708 17.22 24.40 64.64
C ALA A 708 16.53 25.51 63.81
N THR A 709 16.61 25.46 62.47
CA THR A 709 15.85 26.35 61.57
C THR A 709 14.46 25.81 61.18
N GLY A 710 13.93 24.81 61.89
CA GLY A 710 12.60 24.23 61.62
C GLY A 710 12.54 23.33 60.37
N CYS A 711 13.68 22.98 59.77
CA CYS A 711 13.73 22.00 58.69
C CYS A 711 13.78 20.58 59.28
N GLU A 712 12.62 20.05 59.66
CA GLU A 712 12.51 18.67 60.12
C GLU A 712 12.87 17.67 59.00
N ASN A 713 13.36 16.49 59.38
CA ASN A 713 13.70 15.37 58.49
C ASN A 713 14.85 15.57 57.48
N VAL A 714 15.75 16.55 57.68
CA VAL A 714 16.95 16.72 56.82
C VAL A 714 18.04 15.66 57.13
N VAL A 715 17.91 14.48 56.51
CA VAL A 715 18.85 13.35 56.63
C VAL A 715 19.98 13.45 55.60
N ILE A 716 21.24 13.46 56.05
CA ILE A 716 22.40 13.26 55.15
C ILE A 716 22.50 11.77 54.82
N HIS A 717 22.52 11.42 53.53
CA HIS A 717 22.80 10.06 53.09
C HIS A 717 24.28 9.72 53.29
N ARG A 718 24.55 8.50 53.76
CA ARG A 718 25.90 8.01 54.05
C ARG A 718 25.97 6.56 53.58
N GLY A 719 26.15 6.36 52.28
CA GLY A 719 26.16 5.03 51.67
C GLY A 719 27.30 4.19 52.25
N LYS A 720 26.99 3.23 53.13
CA LYS A 720 27.99 2.41 53.82
C LYS A 720 28.83 1.62 52.81
N LEU A 721 30.14 1.60 53.03
CA LEU A 721 31.11 0.80 52.28
C LEU A 721 31.84 -0.16 53.23
N THR A 722 32.29 -1.31 52.74
CA THR A 722 33.22 -2.19 53.48
C THR A 722 34.65 -1.66 53.39
N PRO A 723 35.51 -1.94 54.39
CA PRO A 723 36.94 -1.61 54.29
C PRO A 723 37.62 -2.33 53.12
N ALA A 724 37.26 -3.59 52.86
CA ALA A 724 37.69 -4.34 51.67
C ALA A 724 37.38 -3.62 50.34
N PHE A 725 36.16 -3.06 50.17
CA PHE A 725 35.81 -2.29 48.96
C PHE A 725 36.65 -1.01 48.86
N CYS A 726 36.86 -0.30 49.97
CA CYS A 726 37.76 0.85 50.00
C CYS A 726 39.20 0.47 49.62
N LYS A 727 39.77 -0.59 50.19
CA LYS A 727 41.12 -1.08 49.81
C LYS A 727 41.22 -1.46 48.34
N SER A 728 40.17 -2.06 47.76
CA SER A 728 40.08 -2.36 46.33
C SER A 728 40.10 -1.10 45.44
N LEU A 729 39.45 0.00 45.86
CA LEU A 729 39.59 1.30 45.17
C LEU A 729 41.05 1.79 45.22
N LEU A 730 41.66 1.77 46.41
CA LEU A 730 43.02 2.27 46.63
C LEU A 730 44.10 1.49 45.87
N ALA A 731 43.96 0.16 45.79
CA ALA A 731 44.88 -0.69 45.04
C ALA A 731 44.87 -0.35 43.53
N THR A 732 43.73 0.07 42.98
CA THR A 732 43.62 0.49 41.57
C THR A 732 44.51 1.71 41.31
N VAL A 733 44.45 2.73 42.18
CA VAL A 733 45.22 3.98 42.03
C VAL A 733 46.73 3.77 42.09
N ARG A 734 47.22 2.74 42.80
CA ARG A 734 48.65 2.42 42.86
C ARG A 734 49.16 1.72 41.59
N SER A 735 48.28 1.21 40.73
CA SER A 735 48.66 0.52 39.48
C SER A 735 48.78 1.46 38.28
N ASP A 736 47.98 2.54 38.24
CA ASP A 736 47.95 3.50 37.12
C ASP A 736 49.04 4.60 37.23
N ILE A 737 49.85 4.60 38.29
CA ILE A 737 50.91 5.58 38.53
C ILE A 737 52.29 4.97 38.21
N PRO A 738 53.10 5.56 37.31
CA PRO A 738 54.46 5.10 37.06
C PRO A 738 55.31 5.10 38.35
N PRO A 739 56.12 4.05 38.62
CA PRO A 739 56.80 3.86 39.92
C PRO A 739 57.58 5.08 40.44
N TYR A 740 58.18 5.83 39.52
CA TYR A 740 58.90 7.08 39.78
C TYR A 740 58.07 8.12 40.57
N ARG A 741 56.78 8.30 40.24
CA ARG A 741 55.92 9.29 40.94
C ARG A 741 55.50 8.87 42.35
N LEU A 742 55.47 7.57 42.66
CA LEU A 742 55.30 7.13 44.06
C LEU A 742 56.54 7.51 44.88
N ALA A 743 57.73 7.28 44.32
CA ALA A 743 58.99 7.61 44.99
C ALA A 743 59.14 9.13 45.25
N GLU A 744 58.78 10.00 44.29
CA GLU A 744 58.77 11.45 44.50
C GLU A 744 57.80 11.87 45.63
N ALA A 745 56.59 11.29 45.68
CA ALA A 745 55.61 11.61 46.71
C ALA A 745 56.03 11.12 48.11
N GLU A 746 56.61 9.91 48.21
CA GLU A 746 57.14 9.37 49.46
C GLU A 746 58.39 10.15 49.92
N GLN A 747 59.27 10.59 49.00
CA GLN A 747 60.40 11.47 49.32
C GLN A 747 59.94 12.85 49.82
N LEU A 748 59.02 13.51 49.13
CA LEU A 748 58.49 14.82 49.53
C LEU A 748 57.78 14.74 50.89
N SER A 749 57.00 13.69 51.14
CA SER A 749 56.36 13.46 52.45
C SER A 749 57.40 13.22 53.56
N THR A 750 58.43 12.40 53.30
CA THR A 750 59.54 12.16 54.24
C THR A 750 60.38 13.42 54.49
N GLN A 751 60.50 14.31 53.50
CA GLN A 751 61.24 15.57 53.60
C GLN A 751 60.45 16.63 54.37
N ALA A 752 59.13 16.74 54.16
CA ALA A 752 58.24 17.58 54.97
C ALA A 752 58.23 17.13 56.44
N ALA A 753 58.11 15.82 56.69
CA ALA A 753 58.18 15.24 58.04
C ALA A 753 59.53 15.46 58.74
N ARG A 754 60.62 15.71 57.99
CA ARG A 754 61.94 16.11 58.54
C ARG A 754 62.09 17.62 58.74
N LEU A 755 61.22 18.44 58.15
CA LEU A 755 61.25 19.91 58.22
C LEU A 755 60.17 20.50 59.14
N GLY A 756 59.17 19.71 59.55
CA GLY A 756 58.14 20.13 60.50
C GLY A 756 57.07 21.04 59.89
N ILE A 757 56.69 20.79 58.63
CA ILE A 757 55.70 21.54 57.84
C ILE A 757 54.50 20.63 57.49
#